data_AF-A0A135V043-F1
#
_entry.id   AF-A0A135V043-F1
#
_cell.length_a   1.000
_cell.length_b   1.000
_cell.length_c   1.000
_cell.angle_alpha   90.00
_cell.angle_beta   90.00
_cell.angle_gamma   90.00
#
_symmetry.space_group_name_H-M   'P 1'
#
loop_
_entity.id
_entity.type
_entity.pdbx_description
1 polymer ?
#
loop_
_entity_poly.entity_id
_entity_poly.type
_entity_poly.pdbx_seq_one_letter_code
_entity_poly.pdbx_strand_id
1 'polypeptide(L)'
;MSSSSPPTRPPFSSLPLDPTGPPGNAWGLYGKDDRLGALNLLTPAVVAAAAASEIQTGQRVSLDWSLKNPSQPSFDRAPFQSRLVNRAHPSGEKRTVNDDILHFNTQCSSQWDGFRHYAWVEKGGIVGRGVLLDYASFCARHALPLDAFTSSDISLAHLHQIAAEQNITFRPGDILFIRSGFTAGYNAKDDAAQKAIAARASPDFLGLEPTKDVLRWIWETGFAAVAGDAPSFERAPIAGPHTAVGGVWKGEAWEEEMQGGGLLHQWLLGGWGLPIGEMFDLEALSSTCQELGRWTFFVSSVPLKVSPGFWFSPTSFFFSITHIGGRRRNRDKERVRVTRACDRCKKRKIRCTGIQPCELCIRTESHCTYNASYARGRQPPVATREDVARMDLDGLDVSVSDPPNAAAAGEDALMGSSIVVDVSDPGDTDHQDETIMNGTSLAVVGSVGPGTAEPPSRASPEPTQTDLQGHYVGPSSGVSFLLRVQKRLHQAVSFSQASSIFTFGDAPLPDFDPSGAFCVLLSKEEATTLLKRYFEFAVPTHRFLHRPTVEGWLEEFYDTMGAMKSQEDAPARRALLFMVFAQAQEYMSTTHSRENADASARYFLAADHQLSKERGAVRLTSVQARLCQCFWLLSQSRINHCWSLFGTAGHLALAIGLNRNRHADPAGGYNYIELECRRRTFWCAYSLDNYLSAALGRPRTFHDEDIDQELPSCSEDADLHADHITPRMGRGQSLMLAPVAHVKLSRIVSMILRDLYSIRPSSFSNRCALAAKYSQNLKHWRAEMSQFLDDGVNTALLIPIFQRQRNVLNLAYWHAMILTHRPFLLSNFARLQRNGKSRRKSIPHKDQTEESVNACLDAAMHVVDTVNDLIQAGQLFRAFWFTSYFAFSAVVILYVYTIQQRTAPTEAWQAYFNAACRCQTQLASLADHESTLAARYCLVLDELRTEALRQTERHQSPAVTHQAGQNGGQICRTAVVAAGHEDVQPQHEQQQHHLANLNFPDVGHADEFVGFDASPSSSLADMTSWGQFDSMVTSGFGGLEALLNDDSLRF
;
A
#
# COMPACT_ATOMS: atom_id res chain seq x y z
N MET A 1 -11.25 5.10 -16.93
CA MET A 1 -11.05 3.90 -17.79
C MET A 1 -12.39 3.49 -18.38
N SER A 2 -12.45 3.30 -19.69
CA SER A 2 -13.63 2.76 -20.38
C SER A 2 -13.79 1.27 -20.09
N SER A 3 -15.05 0.79 -20.00
CA SER A 3 -15.37 -0.64 -19.90
C SER A 3 -15.56 -1.29 -21.27
N SER A 4 -14.71 -0.94 -22.24
CA SER A 4 -14.65 -1.62 -23.53
C SER A 4 -14.02 -3.01 -23.34
N SER A 5 -14.78 -4.05 -23.66
CA SER A 5 -14.22 -5.40 -23.88
C SER A 5 -13.09 -5.32 -24.93
N PRO A 6 -12.03 -6.13 -24.81
CA PRO A 6 -10.98 -6.16 -25.81
C PRO A 6 -11.57 -6.49 -27.19
N PRO A 7 -11.07 -5.88 -28.28
CA PRO A 7 -11.56 -6.15 -29.62
C PRO A 7 -11.44 -7.65 -29.94
N THR A 8 -12.49 -8.18 -30.56
CA THR A 8 -12.54 -9.58 -31.03
C THR A 8 -11.37 -9.84 -31.97
N ARG A 9 -10.59 -10.91 -31.73
CA ARG A 9 -9.58 -11.35 -32.70
C ARG A 9 -10.27 -11.63 -34.04
N PRO A 10 -9.81 -11.06 -35.16
CA PRO A 10 -10.32 -11.44 -36.47
C PRO A 10 -9.81 -12.84 -36.87
N PRO A 11 -10.37 -13.48 -37.90
CA PRO A 11 -9.91 -14.80 -38.36
C PRO A 11 -8.41 -14.82 -38.69
N PHE A 12 -7.75 -15.96 -38.52
CA PHE A 12 -6.32 -16.10 -38.83
C PHE A 12 -6.00 -15.78 -40.30
N SER A 13 -6.97 -16.03 -41.21
CA SER A 13 -6.87 -15.73 -42.64
C SER A 13 -6.89 -14.24 -43.00
N SER A 14 -7.10 -13.33 -42.05
CA SER A 14 -7.01 -11.87 -42.27
C SER A 14 -5.83 -11.22 -41.53
N LEU A 15 -4.77 -11.99 -41.26
CA LEU A 15 -3.49 -11.48 -40.78
C LEU A 15 -2.49 -11.41 -41.95
N PRO A 16 -1.58 -10.42 -42.01
CA PRO A 16 -1.34 -9.39 -40.99
C PRO A 16 -2.40 -8.27 -40.97
N LEU A 17 -2.55 -7.62 -39.81
CA LEU A 17 -3.45 -6.46 -39.64
C LEU A 17 -2.98 -5.21 -40.37
N ASP A 18 -1.67 -5.07 -40.53
CA ASP A 18 -1.03 -4.08 -41.40
C ASP A 18 -0.55 -4.81 -42.66
N PRO A 19 -1.15 -4.58 -43.85
CA PRO A 19 -0.73 -5.19 -45.10
C PRO A 19 0.70 -4.82 -45.56
N THR A 20 1.35 -3.86 -44.90
CA THR A 20 2.75 -3.48 -45.12
C THR A 20 3.70 -4.03 -44.05
N GLY A 21 3.17 -4.67 -43.01
CA GLY A 21 3.94 -5.31 -41.94
C GLY A 21 4.29 -6.79 -42.22
N PRO A 22 5.05 -7.43 -41.32
CA PRO A 22 5.45 -8.84 -41.48
C PRO A 22 4.24 -9.79 -41.58
N PRO A 23 4.33 -10.90 -42.33
CA PRO A 23 3.29 -11.93 -42.41
C PRO A 23 2.78 -12.36 -41.03
N GLY A 24 1.46 -12.51 -40.89
CA GLY A 24 0.84 -12.99 -39.65
C GLY A 24 0.79 -11.99 -38.48
N ASN A 25 1.40 -10.81 -38.61
CA ASN A 25 1.46 -9.79 -37.55
C ASN A 25 0.08 -9.32 -37.05
N ALA A 26 -0.11 -9.36 -35.73
CA ALA A 26 -1.31 -8.87 -35.05
C ALA A 26 -1.06 -7.72 -34.06
N TRP A 27 0.16 -7.17 -34.00
CA TRP A 27 0.42 -5.94 -33.24
C TRP A 27 -0.43 -4.78 -33.80
N GLY A 28 -0.93 -3.93 -32.89
CA GLY A 28 -1.91 -2.90 -33.20
C GLY A 28 -3.36 -3.30 -32.94
N LEU A 29 -3.68 -4.60 -32.82
CA LEU A 29 -5.04 -5.08 -32.52
C LEU A 29 -5.64 -4.42 -31.26
N TYR A 30 -4.82 -4.27 -30.23
CA TYR A 30 -5.19 -3.70 -28.93
C TYR A 30 -4.80 -2.22 -28.78
N GLY A 31 -4.52 -1.54 -29.91
CA GLY A 31 -4.07 -0.15 -29.98
C GLY A 31 -2.59 -0.02 -30.37
N LYS A 32 -2.18 1.18 -30.79
CA LYS A 32 -0.82 1.47 -31.27
C LYS A 32 0.25 1.32 -30.17
N ASP A 33 -0.13 1.58 -28.92
CA ASP A 33 0.75 1.53 -27.75
C ASP A 33 0.78 0.16 -27.05
N ASP A 34 0.22 -0.90 -27.65
CA ASP A 34 0.14 -2.23 -27.04
C ASP A 34 1.52 -2.80 -26.65
N ARG A 35 1.63 -3.28 -25.41
CA ARG A 35 2.84 -3.92 -24.86
C ARG A 35 2.60 -5.34 -24.35
N LEU A 36 1.39 -5.86 -24.52
CA LEU A 36 0.92 -7.11 -23.91
C LEU A 36 0.51 -8.17 -24.94
N GLY A 37 0.17 -7.79 -26.18
CA GLY A 37 -0.19 -8.72 -27.23
C GLY A 37 -1.36 -9.61 -26.82
N ALA A 38 -1.20 -10.92 -26.91
CA ALA A 38 -2.21 -11.90 -26.51
C ALA A 38 -2.65 -11.79 -25.03
N LEU A 39 -1.81 -11.27 -24.13
CA LEU A 39 -2.16 -11.10 -22.72
C LEU A 39 -3.24 -10.04 -22.47
N ASN A 40 -3.60 -9.21 -23.46
CA ASN A 40 -4.78 -8.33 -23.39
C ASN A 40 -6.10 -9.12 -23.20
N LEU A 41 -6.12 -10.43 -23.47
CA LEU A 41 -7.26 -11.30 -23.15
C LEU A 41 -7.43 -11.57 -21.64
N LEU A 42 -6.36 -11.46 -20.84
CA LEU A 42 -6.38 -11.63 -19.37
C LEU A 42 -6.93 -10.38 -18.67
N THR A 43 -8.10 -9.92 -19.10
CA THR A 43 -8.81 -8.79 -18.47
C THR A 43 -9.16 -9.10 -17.02
N PRO A 44 -9.32 -8.10 -16.14
CA PRO A 44 -9.72 -8.33 -14.74
C PRO A 44 -11.01 -9.15 -14.58
N ALA A 45 -11.94 -9.07 -15.55
CA ALA A 45 -13.15 -9.89 -15.57
C ALA A 45 -12.86 -11.36 -15.90
N VAL A 46 -11.99 -11.63 -16.87
CA VAL A 46 -11.54 -12.99 -17.24
C VAL A 46 -10.74 -13.62 -16.09
N VAL A 47 -9.82 -12.87 -15.48
CA VAL A 47 -9.03 -13.36 -14.34
C VAL A 47 -9.92 -13.62 -13.11
N ALA A 48 -10.89 -12.74 -12.82
CA ALA A 48 -11.84 -12.96 -11.74
C ALA A 48 -12.76 -14.18 -12.01
N ALA A 49 -13.22 -14.37 -13.25
CA ALA A 49 -14.00 -15.55 -13.62
C ALA A 49 -13.18 -16.84 -13.55
N ALA A 50 -11.92 -16.82 -13.96
CA ALA A 50 -10.98 -17.94 -13.80
C ALA A 50 -10.74 -18.25 -12.32
N ALA A 51 -10.49 -17.24 -11.48
CA ALA A 51 -10.31 -17.43 -10.05
C ALA A 51 -11.57 -18.04 -9.39
N ALA A 52 -12.76 -17.48 -9.67
CA ALA A 52 -14.02 -17.93 -9.07
C ALA A 52 -14.49 -19.31 -9.55
N SER A 53 -14.15 -19.72 -10.77
CA SER A 53 -14.53 -21.05 -11.30
C SER A 53 -13.47 -22.11 -11.02
N GLU A 54 -12.18 -21.80 -11.13
CA GLU A 54 -11.12 -22.81 -11.08
C GLU A 54 -10.55 -23.06 -9.67
N ILE A 55 -10.51 -22.07 -8.77
CA ILE A 55 -10.00 -22.24 -7.39
C ILE A 55 -11.07 -22.89 -6.51
N GLN A 56 -10.96 -24.20 -6.22
CA GLN A 56 -12.00 -24.94 -5.47
C GLN A 56 -11.48 -25.75 -4.25
N THR A 57 -10.34 -26.48 -4.33
CA THR A 57 -9.81 -27.25 -3.17
C THR A 57 -8.81 -26.48 -2.29
N GLY A 58 -8.02 -25.58 -2.88
CA GLY A 58 -6.82 -25.04 -2.23
C GLY A 58 -5.58 -25.97 -2.29
N GLN A 59 -5.61 -27.09 -3.01
CA GLN A 59 -4.40 -27.88 -3.33
C GLN A 59 -3.48 -27.10 -4.25
N ARG A 60 -2.17 -27.08 -3.96
CA ARG A 60 -1.16 -26.25 -4.64
C ARG A 60 -0.04 -27.13 -5.17
N VAL A 61 0.29 -26.98 -6.45
CA VAL A 61 1.35 -27.71 -7.17
C VAL A 61 2.32 -26.70 -7.74
N SER A 62 3.63 -26.86 -7.57
CA SER A 62 4.60 -26.02 -8.29
C SER A 62 4.74 -26.54 -9.73
N LEU A 63 4.88 -25.63 -10.69
CA LEU A 63 5.32 -25.97 -12.06
C LEU A 63 6.75 -25.50 -12.35
N ASP A 64 7.46 -24.92 -11.36
CA ASP A 64 8.91 -24.77 -11.41
C ASP A 64 9.54 -26.17 -11.41
N TRP A 65 10.27 -26.51 -12.48
CA TRP A 65 11.28 -27.56 -12.41
C TRP A 65 12.46 -27.04 -11.58
N SER A 66 13.35 -27.93 -11.13
CA SER A 66 14.47 -27.49 -10.30
C SER A 66 15.45 -26.66 -11.14
N LEU A 67 15.91 -25.50 -10.65
CA LEU A 67 16.97 -24.73 -11.32
C LEU A 67 18.25 -25.55 -11.61
N LYS A 68 18.47 -26.67 -10.90
CA LYS A 68 19.56 -27.62 -11.16
C LYS A 68 19.32 -28.54 -12.38
N ASN A 69 18.13 -28.50 -12.98
CA ASN A 69 17.68 -29.34 -14.07
C ASN A 69 17.21 -28.47 -15.25
N PRO A 70 17.59 -28.78 -16.50
CA PRO A 70 18.58 -29.78 -16.89
C PRO A 70 19.98 -29.54 -16.30
N SER A 71 20.65 -30.62 -15.88
CA SER A 71 21.98 -30.55 -15.23
C SER A 71 23.07 -30.06 -16.17
N GLN A 72 22.85 -30.23 -17.48
CA GLN A 72 23.50 -29.51 -18.57
C GLN A 72 22.38 -28.97 -19.48
N PRO A 73 22.12 -27.65 -19.49
CA PRO A 73 21.17 -27.04 -20.42
C PRO A 73 21.58 -27.22 -21.89
N SER A 74 20.57 -27.22 -22.77
CA SER A 74 20.77 -27.25 -24.22
C SER A 74 21.18 -25.88 -24.76
N PHE A 75 21.57 -25.81 -26.03
CA PHE A 75 21.91 -24.57 -26.75
C PHE A 75 23.09 -23.79 -26.12
N ASP A 76 24.11 -24.51 -25.64
CA ASP A 76 25.31 -23.96 -24.96
C ASP A 76 25.02 -23.01 -23.78
N ARG A 77 23.80 -23.07 -23.21
CA ARG A 77 23.38 -22.23 -22.07
C ARG A 77 24.12 -22.67 -20.80
N ALA A 78 24.67 -21.69 -20.07
CA ALA A 78 25.38 -21.97 -18.82
C ALA A 78 24.47 -22.63 -17.76
N PRO A 79 24.89 -23.74 -17.11
CA PRO A 79 24.14 -24.40 -16.04
C PRO A 79 24.06 -23.53 -14.79
N PHE A 80 23.03 -23.75 -13.98
CA PHE A 80 22.85 -23.12 -12.67
C PHE A 80 24.00 -23.45 -11.71
N GLN A 81 24.51 -22.43 -11.03
CA GLN A 81 25.57 -22.53 -10.03
C GLN A 81 25.09 -21.90 -8.71
N SER A 82 24.82 -22.74 -7.71
CA SER A 82 24.64 -22.32 -6.32
C SER A 82 25.96 -22.36 -5.57
N ARG A 83 26.49 -21.19 -5.17
CA ARG A 83 27.69 -21.07 -4.34
C ARG A 83 27.32 -20.63 -2.93
N LEU A 84 27.35 -21.59 -2.01
CA LEU A 84 27.24 -21.35 -0.58
C LEU A 84 28.49 -20.60 -0.07
N VAL A 85 28.32 -19.34 0.33
CA VAL A 85 29.35 -18.48 0.90
C VAL A 85 29.22 -18.48 2.41
N ASN A 86 30.08 -19.24 3.08
CA ASN A 86 30.23 -19.14 4.53
C ASN A 86 30.72 -17.72 4.91
N ARG A 87 29.97 -17.03 5.76
CA ARG A 87 30.26 -15.65 6.15
C ARG A 87 31.37 -15.62 7.20
N ALA A 88 32.59 -15.31 6.79
CA ALA A 88 33.66 -15.01 7.72
C ALA A 88 33.31 -13.80 8.62
N HIS A 89 33.79 -13.84 9.86
CA HIS A 89 33.96 -12.70 10.74
C HIS A 89 34.98 -11.72 10.11
N PRO A 90 34.93 -10.41 10.40
CA PRO A 90 36.01 -9.49 10.00
C PRO A 90 37.42 -9.89 10.49
N SER A 91 37.53 -10.77 11.50
CA SER A 91 38.77 -11.41 11.96
C SER A 91 39.24 -12.61 11.10
N GLY A 92 38.50 -12.99 10.06
CA GLY A 92 38.76 -14.16 9.21
C GLY A 92 38.14 -15.47 9.69
N GLU A 93 37.68 -15.54 10.94
CA GLU A 93 37.06 -16.75 11.52
C GLU A 93 35.72 -17.08 10.85
N LYS A 94 35.48 -18.36 10.55
CA LYS A 94 34.23 -18.81 9.90
C LYS A 94 33.05 -18.74 10.87
N ARG A 95 31.99 -17.99 10.54
CA ARG A 95 30.74 -17.98 11.33
C ARG A 95 29.85 -19.16 10.94
N THR A 96 28.93 -19.54 11.83
CA THR A 96 27.87 -20.53 11.56
C THR A 96 26.71 -19.96 10.72
N VAL A 97 27.03 -19.09 9.74
CA VAL A 97 26.08 -18.39 8.87
C VAL A 97 26.58 -18.48 7.43
N ASN A 98 25.67 -18.79 6.51
CA ASN A 98 25.96 -18.95 5.09
C ASN A 98 24.98 -18.11 4.27
N ASP A 99 25.46 -17.54 3.17
CA ASP A 99 24.64 -16.93 2.12
C ASP A 99 24.72 -17.79 0.86
N ASP A 100 23.61 -18.01 0.16
CA ASP A 100 23.63 -18.64 -1.16
C ASP A 100 23.71 -17.58 -2.25
N ILE A 101 24.76 -17.66 -3.09
CA ILE A 101 24.89 -16.86 -4.30
C ILE A 101 24.52 -17.73 -5.50
N LEU A 102 23.49 -17.32 -6.24
CA LEU A 102 22.97 -18.05 -7.40
C LEU A 102 23.39 -17.35 -8.69
N HIS A 103 24.06 -18.08 -9.58
CA HIS A 103 24.35 -17.65 -10.95
C HIS A 103 23.67 -18.61 -11.93
N PHE A 104 22.90 -18.09 -12.89
CA PHE A 104 22.18 -18.91 -13.86
C PHE A 104 21.83 -18.14 -15.14
N ASN A 105 21.72 -18.86 -16.26
CA ASN A 105 21.07 -18.34 -17.47
C ASN A 105 19.55 -18.33 -17.25
N THR A 106 18.84 -17.30 -17.71
CA THR A 106 17.39 -17.15 -17.45
C THR A 106 16.50 -18.17 -18.16
N GLN A 107 17.08 -19.01 -19.02
CA GLN A 107 16.45 -20.12 -19.74
C GLN A 107 17.18 -21.47 -19.46
N CYS A 108 17.83 -21.62 -18.30
CA CYS A 108 18.47 -22.88 -17.89
C CYS A 108 17.52 -23.89 -17.23
N SER A 109 16.31 -23.44 -16.89
CA SER A 109 15.18 -24.17 -16.31
C SER A 109 13.94 -23.27 -16.43
N SER A 110 12.76 -23.75 -16.02
CA SER A 110 11.43 -23.20 -16.32
C SER A 110 11.35 -21.67 -16.54
N GLN A 111 10.96 -21.26 -17.75
CA GLN A 111 10.98 -19.86 -18.20
C GLN A 111 9.75 -19.48 -19.03
N TRP A 112 9.46 -18.17 -19.13
CA TRP A 112 8.68 -17.62 -20.23
C TRP A 112 9.61 -16.90 -21.23
N ASP A 113 9.31 -17.06 -22.52
CA ASP A 113 9.87 -16.29 -23.64
C ASP A 113 8.84 -15.23 -24.12
N GLY A 114 9.34 -14.08 -24.60
CA GLY A 114 8.59 -13.08 -25.35
C GLY A 114 9.14 -11.66 -25.29
N PHE A 115 8.64 -10.80 -26.18
CA PHE A 115 9.28 -9.53 -26.52
C PHE A 115 9.17 -8.41 -25.46
N ARG A 116 8.28 -8.51 -24.46
CA ARG A 116 7.90 -7.38 -23.57
C ARG A 116 7.67 -7.75 -22.09
N HIS A 117 8.42 -8.69 -21.53
CA HIS A 117 8.35 -9.17 -20.12
C HIS A 117 8.02 -8.11 -19.07
N TYR A 118 8.70 -6.96 -19.12
CA TYR A 118 8.53 -5.87 -18.15
C TYR A 118 7.08 -5.38 -18.06
N ALA A 119 6.39 -5.26 -19.21
CA ALA A 119 4.98 -4.84 -19.25
C ALA A 119 4.03 -5.89 -18.67
N TRP A 120 4.38 -7.18 -18.74
CA TRP A 120 3.59 -8.26 -18.12
C TRP A 120 3.69 -8.18 -16.59
N VAL A 121 4.89 -7.93 -16.06
CA VAL A 121 5.12 -7.76 -14.62
C VAL A 121 4.38 -6.53 -14.08
N GLU A 122 4.34 -5.41 -14.82
CA GLU A 122 3.54 -4.23 -14.45
C GLU A 122 2.02 -4.47 -14.46
N LYS A 123 1.54 -5.49 -15.18
CA LYS A 123 0.11 -5.86 -15.24
C LYS A 123 -0.28 -7.00 -14.30
N GLY A 124 0.66 -7.51 -13.49
CA GLY A 124 0.42 -8.56 -12.50
C GLY A 124 0.82 -9.99 -12.93
N GLY A 125 1.51 -10.13 -14.07
CA GLY A 125 1.99 -11.42 -14.58
C GLY A 125 0.99 -12.16 -15.47
N ILE A 126 1.28 -13.43 -15.72
CA ILE A 126 0.45 -14.34 -16.52
C ILE A 126 -0.45 -15.10 -15.53
N VAL A 127 -1.67 -14.62 -15.36
CA VAL A 127 -2.62 -15.10 -14.35
C VAL A 127 -3.97 -15.38 -15.01
N GLY A 128 -4.53 -16.59 -14.84
CA GLY A 128 -5.75 -16.98 -15.54
C GLY A 128 -6.12 -18.47 -15.41
N ARG A 129 -6.87 -18.96 -16.40
CA ARG A 129 -7.32 -20.36 -16.49
C ARG A 129 -6.31 -21.18 -17.27
N GLY A 130 -5.63 -22.09 -16.59
CA GLY A 130 -4.74 -23.08 -17.19
C GLY A 130 -5.53 -24.29 -17.69
N VAL A 131 -5.09 -24.88 -18.81
CA VAL A 131 -5.71 -26.06 -19.44
C VAL A 131 -4.61 -27.04 -19.85
N LEU A 132 -4.60 -28.27 -19.30
CA LEU A 132 -3.56 -29.27 -19.54
C LEU A 132 -4.00 -30.36 -20.55
N LEU A 133 -3.36 -30.37 -21.73
CA LEU A 133 -3.40 -31.49 -22.66
C LEU A 133 -2.23 -32.45 -22.36
N ASP A 134 -2.54 -33.65 -21.89
CA ASP A 134 -1.52 -34.61 -21.42
C ASP A 134 -1.19 -35.67 -22.48
N TYR A 135 -0.27 -35.32 -23.38
CA TYR A 135 0.13 -36.15 -24.51
C TYR A 135 0.88 -37.41 -24.07
N ALA A 136 1.75 -37.32 -23.07
CA ALA A 136 2.46 -38.47 -22.54
C ALA A 136 1.50 -39.54 -21.97
N SER A 137 0.52 -39.13 -21.16
CA SER A 137 -0.49 -40.04 -20.64
C SER A 137 -1.48 -40.53 -21.71
N PHE A 138 -1.68 -39.77 -22.79
CA PHE A 138 -2.46 -40.20 -23.96
C PHE A 138 -1.75 -41.31 -24.74
N CYS A 139 -0.45 -41.14 -25.04
CA CYS A 139 0.34 -42.18 -25.71
C CYS A 139 0.35 -43.49 -24.92
N ALA A 140 0.47 -43.41 -23.59
CA ALA A 140 0.39 -44.57 -22.70
C ALA A 140 -0.98 -45.28 -22.74
N ARG A 141 -2.10 -44.55 -22.91
CA ARG A 141 -3.46 -45.14 -23.04
C ARG A 141 -3.68 -45.80 -24.41
N HIS A 142 -3.17 -45.19 -25.48
CA HIS A 142 -3.38 -45.64 -26.87
C HIS A 142 -2.25 -46.52 -27.41
N ALA A 143 -1.30 -46.93 -26.55
CA ALA A 143 -0.12 -47.72 -26.91
C ALA A 143 0.73 -47.11 -28.05
N LEU A 144 0.74 -45.77 -28.14
CA LEU A 144 1.59 -45.05 -29.09
C LEU A 144 3.03 -44.96 -28.56
N PRO A 145 4.05 -45.06 -29.44
CA PRO A 145 5.43 -44.86 -29.03
C PRO A 145 5.67 -43.41 -28.60
N LEU A 146 6.41 -43.23 -27.51
CA LEU A 146 6.77 -41.92 -26.97
C LEU A 146 8.27 -41.89 -26.66
N ASP A 147 9.03 -41.04 -27.35
CA ASP A 147 10.39 -40.67 -26.97
C ASP A 147 10.56 -39.15 -27.12
N ALA A 148 10.55 -38.46 -25.97
CA ALA A 148 10.67 -37.01 -25.90
C ALA A 148 12.02 -36.47 -26.41
N PHE A 149 13.01 -37.35 -26.66
CA PHE A 149 14.36 -37.03 -27.09
C PHE A 149 14.59 -37.34 -28.58
N THR A 150 13.55 -37.22 -29.40
CA THR A 150 13.58 -37.42 -30.86
C THR A 150 12.83 -36.29 -31.57
N SER A 151 13.27 -35.87 -32.76
CA SER A 151 12.56 -34.85 -33.56
C SER A 151 11.28 -35.43 -34.15
N SER A 152 10.20 -35.35 -33.39
CA SER A 152 8.89 -35.91 -33.71
C SER A 152 7.75 -34.96 -33.34
N ASP A 153 6.59 -35.17 -33.95
CA ASP A 153 5.46 -34.24 -33.93
C ASP A 153 4.37 -34.68 -32.92
N ILE A 154 3.95 -33.76 -32.07
CA ILE A 154 2.63 -33.80 -31.43
C ILE A 154 1.65 -33.16 -32.41
N SER A 155 0.77 -33.96 -33.01
CA SER A 155 -0.17 -33.45 -34.03
C SER A 155 -1.39 -32.75 -33.44
N LEU A 156 -1.95 -31.79 -34.17
CA LEU A 156 -3.20 -31.10 -33.82
C LEU A 156 -4.37 -32.10 -33.70
N ALA A 157 -4.37 -33.16 -34.51
CA ALA A 157 -5.34 -34.24 -34.42
C ALA A 157 -5.29 -34.97 -33.06
N HIS A 158 -4.08 -35.26 -32.55
CA HIS A 158 -3.92 -35.83 -31.21
C HIS A 158 -4.35 -34.82 -30.12
N LEU A 159 -4.02 -33.54 -30.24
CA LEU A 159 -4.47 -32.52 -29.28
C LEU A 159 -6.00 -32.38 -29.22
N HIS A 160 -6.69 -32.42 -30.37
CA HIS A 160 -8.15 -32.43 -30.41
C HIS A 160 -8.75 -33.70 -29.80
N GLN A 161 -8.17 -34.88 -30.06
CA GLN A 161 -8.61 -36.13 -29.43
C GLN A 161 -8.41 -36.09 -27.91
N ILE A 162 -7.27 -35.57 -27.44
CA ILE A 162 -6.97 -35.38 -26.02
C ILE A 162 -7.98 -34.44 -25.38
N ALA A 163 -8.27 -33.28 -25.98
CA ALA A 163 -9.27 -32.34 -25.49
C ALA A 163 -10.67 -32.96 -25.41
N ALA A 164 -11.05 -33.81 -26.37
CA ALA A 164 -12.30 -34.56 -26.35
C ALA A 164 -12.34 -35.62 -25.23
N GLU A 165 -11.29 -36.44 -25.07
CA GLU A 165 -11.17 -37.44 -24.00
C GLU A 165 -11.17 -36.81 -22.60
N GLN A 166 -10.55 -35.64 -22.46
CA GLN A 166 -10.49 -34.86 -21.23
C GLN A 166 -11.74 -33.99 -20.99
N ASN A 167 -12.70 -33.99 -21.92
CA ASN A 167 -13.92 -33.16 -21.92
C ASN A 167 -13.63 -31.66 -21.70
N ILE A 168 -12.63 -31.14 -22.40
CA ILE A 168 -12.18 -29.75 -22.30
C ILE A 168 -12.99 -28.86 -23.25
N THR A 169 -13.59 -27.81 -22.69
CA THR A 169 -14.03 -26.64 -23.47
C THR A 169 -13.04 -25.50 -23.27
N PHE A 170 -12.39 -25.09 -24.35
CA PHE A 170 -11.52 -23.92 -24.40
C PHE A 170 -12.34 -22.61 -24.35
N ARG A 171 -11.71 -21.52 -23.90
CA ARG A 171 -12.28 -20.19 -23.77
C ARG A 171 -11.24 -19.12 -24.15
N PRO A 172 -11.63 -17.97 -24.73
CA PRO A 172 -10.73 -16.84 -24.89
C PRO A 172 -10.14 -16.41 -23.54
N GLY A 173 -8.81 -16.27 -23.48
CA GLY A 173 -8.06 -16.02 -22.25
C GLY A 173 -7.57 -17.26 -21.51
N ASP A 174 -7.81 -18.47 -22.03
CA ASP A 174 -7.15 -19.68 -21.52
C ASP A 174 -5.63 -19.65 -21.76
N ILE A 175 -4.90 -20.34 -20.91
CA ILE A 175 -3.46 -20.58 -21.01
C ILE A 175 -3.26 -22.09 -21.22
N LEU A 176 -2.74 -22.46 -22.40
CA LEU A 176 -2.57 -23.85 -22.81
C LEU A 176 -1.29 -24.44 -22.20
N PHE A 177 -1.37 -25.65 -21.65
CA PHE A 177 -0.23 -26.45 -21.22
C PHE A 177 -0.23 -27.79 -21.98
N ILE A 178 0.92 -28.19 -22.51
CA ILE A 178 1.10 -29.50 -23.18
C ILE A 178 2.19 -30.28 -22.43
N ARG A 179 1.85 -31.49 -21.96
CA ARG A 179 2.84 -32.42 -21.38
C ARG A 179 3.28 -33.46 -22.40
N SER A 180 4.47 -33.26 -22.95
CA SER A 180 5.18 -34.18 -23.85
C SER A 180 5.76 -35.41 -23.13
N GLY A 181 6.04 -35.30 -21.83
CA GLY A 181 6.73 -36.32 -21.03
C GLY A 181 8.25 -36.13 -20.95
N PHE A 182 8.78 -34.99 -21.42
CA PHE A 182 10.20 -34.66 -21.37
C PHE A 182 10.73 -34.64 -19.93
N THR A 183 10.03 -33.98 -19.00
CA THR A 183 10.47 -33.83 -17.61
C THR A 183 10.58 -35.19 -16.91
N ALA A 184 9.57 -36.08 -17.03
CA ALA A 184 9.66 -37.47 -16.59
C ALA A 184 10.85 -38.21 -17.24
N GLY A 185 10.96 -38.11 -18.58
CA GLY A 185 11.98 -38.79 -19.36
C GLY A 185 13.40 -38.34 -19.04
N TYR A 186 13.62 -37.09 -18.64
CA TYR A 186 14.93 -36.53 -18.27
C TYR A 186 15.27 -36.88 -16.82
N ASN A 187 14.32 -36.71 -15.89
CA ASN A 187 14.49 -37.08 -14.48
C ASN A 187 14.79 -38.59 -14.30
N ALA A 188 14.35 -39.45 -15.24
CA ALA A 188 14.61 -40.89 -15.24
C ALA A 188 15.99 -41.31 -15.82
N LYS A 189 16.79 -40.38 -16.35
CA LYS A 189 18.12 -40.63 -16.92
C LYS A 189 19.24 -40.32 -15.91
N ASP A 190 20.33 -41.05 -15.99
CA ASP A 190 21.53 -40.78 -15.20
C ASP A 190 22.32 -39.56 -15.72
N ASP A 191 23.27 -39.08 -14.92
CA ASP A 191 24.19 -37.99 -15.26
C ASP A 191 24.86 -38.14 -16.64
N ALA A 192 25.16 -39.37 -17.06
CA ALA A 192 25.88 -39.64 -18.31
C ALA A 192 24.95 -39.48 -19.51
N ALA A 193 23.73 -40.05 -19.44
CA ALA A 193 22.71 -39.88 -20.45
C ALA A 193 22.16 -38.44 -20.52
N GLN A 194 22.06 -37.74 -19.38
CA GLN A 194 21.72 -36.31 -19.34
C GLN A 194 22.78 -35.45 -20.05
N LYS A 195 24.08 -35.68 -19.78
CA LYS A 195 25.19 -35.02 -20.49
C LYS A 195 25.21 -35.36 -21.98
N ALA A 196 24.92 -36.62 -22.33
CA ALA A 196 24.86 -37.08 -23.72
C ALA A 196 23.70 -36.46 -24.53
N ILE A 197 22.64 -35.96 -23.88
CA ILE A 197 21.58 -35.19 -24.55
C ILE A 197 22.05 -33.77 -24.86
N ALA A 198 22.67 -33.08 -23.89
CA ALA A 198 23.18 -31.73 -24.09
C ALA A 198 24.34 -31.66 -25.11
N ALA A 199 25.15 -32.73 -25.21
CA ALA A 199 26.26 -32.85 -26.15
C ALA A 199 25.88 -33.34 -27.56
N ARG A 200 24.58 -33.36 -27.92
CA ARG A 200 24.13 -33.73 -29.28
C ARG A 200 24.45 -32.63 -30.29
N ALA A 201 24.80 -33.04 -31.50
CA ALA A 201 24.97 -32.12 -32.64
C ALA A 201 23.63 -31.53 -33.16
N SER A 202 22.49 -32.07 -32.73
CA SER A 202 21.15 -31.55 -33.00
C SER A 202 20.32 -31.58 -31.71
N PRO A 203 19.58 -30.51 -31.36
CA PRO A 203 18.66 -30.49 -30.23
C PRO A 203 17.36 -31.23 -30.60
N ASP A 204 17.43 -32.56 -30.79
CA ASP A 204 16.26 -33.36 -31.20
C ASP A 204 15.28 -33.58 -30.04
N PHE A 205 14.13 -32.90 -30.07
CA PHE A 205 13.07 -33.01 -29.05
C PHE A 205 11.66 -33.13 -29.66
N LEU A 206 10.78 -33.86 -28.96
CA LEU A 206 9.35 -33.95 -29.25
C LEU A 206 8.67 -32.63 -28.89
N GLY A 207 7.83 -32.11 -29.79
CA GLY A 207 7.06 -30.90 -29.53
C GLY A 207 5.92 -30.73 -30.53
N LEU A 208 5.21 -29.61 -30.46
CA LEU A 208 4.05 -29.33 -31.31
C LEU A 208 4.45 -29.26 -32.81
N GLU A 209 3.59 -29.81 -33.69
CA GLU A 209 3.79 -29.73 -35.14
C GLU A 209 3.74 -28.26 -35.64
N PRO A 210 4.73 -27.79 -36.43
CA PRO A 210 4.86 -26.37 -36.78
C PRO A 210 3.99 -25.99 -37.99
N THR A 211 2.68 -26.24 -37.92
CA THR A 211 1.77 -26.11 -39.07
C THR A 211 0.92 -24.82 -39.05
N LYS A 212 0.51 -24.39 -40.25
CA LYS A 212 -0.45 -23.28 -40.45
C LYS A 212 -1.81 -23.53 -39.78
N ASP A 213 -2.18 -24.81 -39.60
CA ASP A 213 -3.42 -25.21 -38.93
C ASP A 213 -3.29 -25.17 -37.40
N VAL A 214 -2.13 -25.53 -36.84
CA VAL A 214 -1.81 -25.28 -35.41
C VAL A 214 -1.84 -23.79 -35.10
N LEU A 215 -1.23 -22.95 -35.94
CA LEU A 215 -1.27 -21.49 -35.76
C LEU A 215 -2.70 -20.95 -35.80
N ARG A 216 -3.52 -21.38 -36.79
CA ARG A 216 -4.95 -21.04 -36.83
C ARG A 216 -5.66 -21.45 -35.55
N TRP A 217 -5.46 -22.69 -35.09
CA TRP A 217 -6.09 -23.19 -33.87
C TRP A 217 -5.71 -22.36 -32.62
N ILE A 218 -4.43 -22.04 -32.43
CA ILE A 218 -3.97 -21.26 -31.27
C ILE A 218 -4.55 -19.83 -31.32
N TRP A 219 -4.57 -19.21 -32.50
CA TRP A 219 -5.10 -17.87 -32.70
C TRP A 219 -6.60 -17.79 -32.44
N GLU A 220 -7.38 -18.63 -33.13
CA GLU A 220 -8.85 -18.59 -33.19
C GLU A 220 -9.51 -19.16 -31.92
N THR A 221 -8.84 -20.08 -31.20
CA THR A 221 -9.28 -20.52 -29.87
C THR A 221 -9.15 -19.40 -28.83
N GLY A 222 -8.30 -18.39 -29.08
CA GLY A 222 -8.14 -17.24 -28.20
C GLY A 222 -7.23 -17.49 -27.00
N PHE A 223 -6.19 -18.33 -27.13
CA PHE A 223 -5.23 -18.50 -26.02
C PHE A 223 -4.47 -17.21 -25.73
N ALA A 224 -4.21 -16.95 -24.45
CA ALA A 224 -3.44 -15.80 -23.96
C ALA A 224 -1.93 -16.09 -23.88
N ALA A 225 -1.56 -17.34 -23.59
CA ALA A 225 -0.19 -17.87 -23.58
C ALA A 225 -0.24 -19.39 -23.81
N VAL A 226 0.89 -19.99 -24.20
CA VAL A 226 1.05 -21.46 -24.33
C VAL A 226 2.30 -21.91 -23.59
N ALA A 227 2.33 -23.14 -23.07
CA ALA A 227 3.47 -23.66 -22.31
C ALA A 227 3.64 -25.19 -22.46
N GLY A 228 4.85 -25.70 -22.21
CA GLY A 228 5.17 -27.12 -22.20
C GLY A 228 6.30 -27.51 -21.26
N ASP A 229 6.53 -28.82 -21.14
CA ASP A 229 7.57 -29.43 -20.31
C ASP A 229 8.89 -29.70 -21.06
N ALA A 230 8.92 -29.53 -22.39
CA ALA A 230 10.12 -29.71 -23.22
C ALA A 230 11.01 -28.44 -23.29
N PRO A 231 12.27 -28.55 -23.76
CA PRO A 231 13.18 -27.41 -23.99
C PRO A 231 12.85 -26.54 -25.20
N SER A 232 11.79 -26.90 -25.93
CA SER A 232 11.17 -26.16 -27.01
C SER A 232 9.66 -26.44 -27.00
N PHE A 233 8.80 -25.45 -27.22
CA PHE A 233 7.34 -25.69 -27.28
C PHE A 233 6.91 -26.40 -28.58
N GLU A 234 7.48 -26.00 -29.71
CA GLU A 234 7.40 -26.75 -30.96
C GLU A 234 8.47 -27.86 -31.01
N ARG A 235 8.36 -28.78 -31.97
CA ARG A 235 9.39 -29.80 -32.23
C ARG A 235 10.78 -29.16 -32.38
N ALA A 236 11.83 -29.90 -32.02
CA ALA A 236 13.20 -29.47 -32.27
C ALA A 236 14.02 -30.51 -33.06
N PRO A 237 15.04 -30.13 -33.84
CA PRO A 237 15.52 -28.76 -34.09
C PRO A 237 14.45 -27.88 -34.74
N ILE A 238 14.29 -26.66 -34.22
CA ILE A 238 13.15 -25.78 -34.54
C ILE A 238 13.14 -25.41 -36.03
N ALA A 239 14.31 -25.15 -36.62
CA ALA A 239 14.49 -25.05 -38.07
C ALA A 239 15.18 -26.31 -38.60
N GLY A 240 14.74 -26.83 -39.74
CA GLY A 240 15.36 -28.00 -40.38
C GLY A 240 14.66 -28.44 -41.67
N PRO A 241 14.95 -29.66 -42.18
CA PRO A 241 14.38 -30.16 -43.44
C PRO A 241 12.85 -30.24 -43.48
N HIS A 242 12.18 -30.24 -42.32
CA HIS A 242 10.72 -30.25 -42.20
C HIS A 242 10.10 -28.84 -42.26
N THR A 243 10.89 -27.79 -41.99
CA THR A 243 10.51 -26.37 -42.17
C THR A 243 11.14 -25.77 -43.43
N ALA A 244 11.63 -26.59 -44.36
CA ALA A 244 12.31 -26.10 -45.57
C ALA A 244 11.31 -25.47 -46.57
N VAL A 245 11.80 -24.52 -47.38
CA VAL A 245 11.06 -23.88 -48.48
C VAL A 245 10.49 -24.95 -49.43
N GLY A 246 9.21 -24.83 -49.76
CA GLY A 246 8.44 -25.84 -50.49
C GLY A 246 7.78 -26.91 -49.61
N GLY A 247 7.89 -26.75 -48.28
CA GLY A 247 7.31 -27.63 -47.25
C GLY A 247 5.95 -27.12 -46.74
N VAL A 248 5.87 -26.77 -45.45
CA VAL A 248 4.63 -26.37 -44.77
C VAL A 248 3.97 -25.12 -45.38
N TRP A 249 4.78 -24.19 -45.90
CA TRP A 249 4.34 -22.88 -46.38
C TRP A 249 4.38 -22.74 -47.90
N LYS A 250 4.42 -23.88 -48.60
CA LYS A 250 4.63 -23.99 -50.04
C LYS A 250 3.77 -23.03 -50.85
N GLY A 251 4.40 -22.02 -51.44
CA GLY A 251 3.76 -21.06 -52.35
C GLY A 251 3.23 -19.79 -51.67
N GLU A 252 3.53 -19.58 -50.39
CA GLU A 252 3.48 -18.25 -49.78
C GLU A 252 4.60 -17.36 -50.34
N ALA A 253 4.27 -16.11 -50.72
CA ALA A 253 5.23 -15.23 -51.39
C ALA A 253 6.44 -14.81 -50.54
N TRP A 254 6.37 -15.03 -49.22
CA TRP A 254 7.36 -14.68 -48.20
C TRP A 254 8.09 -15.91 -47.62
N GLU A 255 7.86 -17.11 -48.18
CA GLU A 255 8.42 -18.39 -47.70
C GLU A 255 9.97 -18.38 -47.68
N GLU A 256 10.59 -17.74 -48.68
CA GLU A 256 12.05 -17.58 -48.77
C GLU A 256 12.60 -16.57 -47.75
N GLU A 257 11.88 -15.47 -47.48
CA GLU A 257 12.32 -14.40 -46.56
C GLU A 257 12.36 -14.88 -45.10
N MET A 258 11.39 -15.71 -44.70
CA MET A 258 11.29 -16.28 -43.35
C MET A 258 12.14 -17.55 -43.16
N GLN A 259 13.15 -17.79 -44.02
CA GLN A 259 14.03 -18.98 -43.96
C GLN A 259 13.27 -20.32 -43.97
N GLY A 260 12.08 -20.36 -44.60
CA GLY A 260 11.17 -21.51 -44.61
C GLY A 260 9.92 -21.40 -43.71
N GLY A 261 9.79 -20.33 -42.92
CA GLY A 261 8.52 -19.84 -42.34
C GLY A 261 7.88 -20.65 -41.19
N GLY A 262 8.29 -21.90 -41.00
CA GLY A 262 7.68 -22.85 -40.06
C GLY A 262 8.19 -22.81 -38.64
N LEU A 263 8.31 -21.63 -38.02
CA LEU A 263 8.68 -21.50 -36.60
C LEU A 263 7.52 -20.90 -35.81
N LEU A 264 6.79 -21.71 -35.03
CA LEU A 264 5.73 -21.24 -34.13
C LEU A 264 6.25 -20.13 -33.21
N HIS A 265 7.50 -20.21 -32.72
CA HIS A 265 8.13 -19.14 -31.92
C HIS A 265 8.03 -17.75 -32.57
N GLN A 266 8.28 -17.63 -33.88
CA GLN A 266 8.24 -16.33 -34.55
C GLN A 266 6.83 -15.75 -34.60
N TRP A 267 5.83 -16.58 -34.89
CA TRP A 267 4.42 -16.17 -34.99
C TRP A 267 3.83 -15.83 -33.62
N LEU A 268 4.03 -16.70 -32.63
CA LEU A 268 3.50 -16.52 -31.28
C LEU A 268 4.15 -15.30 -30.60
N LEU A 269 5.48 -15.28 -30.49
CA LEU A 269 6.21 -14.25 -29.74
C LEU A 269 6.26 -12.94 -30.51
N GLY A 270 6.74 -13.00 -31.76
CA GLY A 270 7.03 -11.83 -32.60
C GLY A 270 5.80 -11.27 -33.30
N GLY A 271 4.94 -12.14 -33.83
CA GLY A 271 3.71 -11.74 -34.52
C GLY A 271 2.57 -11.32 -33.59
N TRP A 272 2.37 -12.01 -32.47
CA TRP A 272 1.17 -11.85 -31.62
C TRP A 272 1.44 -11.38 -30.18
N GLY A 273 2.71 -11.35 -29.75
CA GLY A 273 3.05 -11.10 -28.35
C GLY A 273 2.46 -12.14 -27.38
N LEU A 274 2.32 -13.38 -27.84
CA LEU A 274 1.80 -14.52 -27.09
C LEU A 274 2.97 -15.25 -26.42
N PRO A 275 3.06 -15.25 -25.08
CA PRO A 275 4.18 -15.87 -24.37
C PRO A 275 4.24 -17.39 -24.56
N ILE A 276 5.45 -17.91 -24.72
CA ILE A 276 5.75 -19.34 -24.71
C ILE A 276 6.40 -19.71 -23.39
N GLY A 277 5.90 -20.73 -22.72
CA GLY A 277 6.48 -21.32 -21.52
C GLY A 277 7.19 -22.64 -21.83
N GLU A 278 8.39 -22.84 -21.30
CA GLU A 278 9.21 -24.01 -21.60
C GLU A 278 9.77 -24.66 -20.33
N MET A 279 10.07 -25.96 -20.39
CA MET A 279 10.63 -26.74 -19.28
C MET A 279 9.83 -26.66 -17.96
N PHE A 280 8.50 -26.57 -18.02
CA PHE A 280 7.63 -26.61 -16.84
C PHE A 280 7.57 -28.04 -16.25
N ASP A 281 7.57 -28.17 -14.92
CA ASP A 281 7.30 -29.47 -14.29
C ASP A 281 5.79 -29.74 -14.23
N LEU A 282 5.30 -30.49 -15.23
CA LEU A 282 3.89 -30.83 -15.36
C LEU A 282 3.54 -32.20 -14.75
N GLU A 283 4.46 -32.88 -14.05
CA GLU A 283 4.27 -34.25 -13.54
C GLU A 283 3.26 -34.30 -12.39
N ALA A 284 3.46 -33.44 -11.38
CA ALA A 284 2.54 -33.30 -10.26
C ALA A 284 1.19 -32.70 -10.71
N LEU A 285 1.19 -31.87 -11.76
CA LEU A 285 -0.04 -31.32 -12.36
C LEU A 285 -0.83 -32.40 -13.09
N SER A 286 -0.19 -33.23 -13.94
CA SER A 286 -0.79 -34.38 -14.62
C SER A 286 -1.39 -35.36 -13.61
N SER A 287 -0.65 -35.67 -12.54
CA SER A 287 -1.12 -36.55 -11.46
C SER A 287 -2.38 -36.01 -10.78
N THR A 288 -2.36 -34.72 -10.39
CA THR A 288 -3.54 -34.04 -9.78
C THR A 288 -4.70 -33.95 -10.78
N CYS A 289 -4.37 -33.62 -12.02
CA CYS A 289 -5.15 -33.77 -13.26
C CYS A 289 -6.00 -35.04 -13.27
N GLN A 290 -5.32 -36.18 -13.17
CA GLN A 290 -5.91 -37.52 -13.27
C GLN A 290 -6.67 -37.93 -12.00
N GLU A 291 -6.11 -37.70 -10.81
CA GLU A 291 -6.76 -38.04 -9.52
C GLU A 291 -8.14 -37.38 -9.36
N LEU A 292 -8.28 -36.16 -9.89
CA LEU A 292 -9.46 -35.32 -9.70
C LEU A 292 -10.27 -35.10 -10.98
N GLY A 293 -9.93 -35.78 -12.07
CA GLY A 293 -10.72 -35.87 -13.31
C GLY A 293 -11.00 -34.53 -14.01
N ARG A 294 -10.21 -33.48 -13.73
CA ARG A 294 -10.46 -32.10 -14.21
C ARG A 294 -9.17 -31.43 -14.67
N TRP A 295 -9.04 -31.28 -15.98
CA TRP A 295 -7.83 -30.82 -16.68
C TRP A 295 -7.72 -29.28 -16.81
N THR A 296 -8.47 -28.53 -16.00
CA THR A 296 -8.47 -27.06 -15.97
C THR A 296 -8.22 -26.56 -14.55
N PHE A 297 -7.47 -25.47 -14.39
CA PHE A 297 -6.94 -25.02 -13.11
C PHE A 297 -6.68 -23.50 -13.10
N PHE A 298 -6.36 -22.94 -11.93
CA PHE A 298 -5.94 -21.55 -11.83
C PHE A 298 -4.41 -21.45 -11.83
N VAL A 299 -3.85 -20.71 -12.78
CA VAL A 299 -2.42 -20.40 -12.89
C VAL A 299 -2.17 -18.96 -12.46
N SER A 300 -1.09 -18.75 -11.70
CA SER A 300 -0.52 -17.44 -11.44
C SER A 300 1.01 -17.52 -11.54
N SER A 301 1.56 -16.86 -12.56
CA SER A 301 2.99 -16.82 -12.86
C SER A 301 3.47 -15.39 -12.98
N VAL A 302 4.48 -15.01 -12.20
CA VAL A 302 5.09 -13.69 -12.27
C VAL A 302 6.57 -13.86 -12.65
N PRO A 303 7.00 -13.38 -13.84
CA PRO A 303 8.42 -13.38 -14.20
C PRO A 303 9.23 -12.46 -13.28
N LEU A 304 10.55 -12.68 -13.17
CA LEU A 304 11.43 -11.81 -12.38
C LEU A 304 11.34 -10.35 -12.87
N LYS A 305 11.20 -9.43 -11.91
CA LYS A 305 11.14 -7.98 -12.16
C LYS A 305 12.53 -7.39 -12.42
N VAL A 306 13.07 -7.68 -13.59
CA VAL A 306 14.31 -7.08 -14.11
C VAL A 306 13.96 -5.81 -14.91
N SER A 307 14.89 -4.84 -14.99
CA SER A 307 14.73 -3.58 -15.72
C SER A 307 14.40 -3.78 -17.21
N PRO A 308 13.79 -2.78 -17.89
CA PRO A 308 13.51 -2.86 -19.33
C PRO A 308 14.77 -3.18 -20.16
N GLY A 309 14.65 -4.10 -21.12
CA GLY A 309 15.73 -4.49 -22.03
C GLY A 309 16.07 -5.99 -22.06
N PHE A 310 15.53 -6.80 -21.14
CA PHE A 310 15.73 -8.26 -21.13
C PHE A 310 14.66 -9.01 -21.92
N TRP A 311 15.10 -9.93 -22.77
CA TRP A 311 14.28 -10.71 -23.72
C TRP A 311 13.69 -12.01 -23.14
N PHE A 312 14.17 -12.47 -21.97
CA PHE A 312 13.76 -13.72 -21.33
C PHE A 312 13.84 -13.56 -19.81
N SER A 313 12.85 -14.07 -19.07
CA SER A 313 12.82 -13.94 -17.61
C SER A 313 12.39 -15.25 -16.91
N PRO A 314 13.09 -15.68 -15.84
CA PRO A 314 12.69 -16.83 -15.03
C PRO A 314 11.41 -16.52 -14.25
N THR A 315 10.73 -17.56 -13.80
CA THR A 315 9.45 -17.46 -13.10
C THR A 315 9.54 -17.45 -11.58
N SER A 316 8.42 -17.09 -10.96
CA SER A 316 8.09 -17.35 -9.56
C SER A 316 6.57 -17.56 -9.45
N PHE A 317 6.13 -18.62 -8.77
CA PHE A 317 4.74 -19.10 -8.86
C PHE A 317 4.00 -19.26 -7.52
N PHE A 318 2.67 -19.22 -7.61
CA PHE A 318 1.72 -19.82 -6.66
C PHE A 318 0.51 -20.38 -7.44
N PHE A 319 0.02 -21.58 -7.11
CA PHE A 319 -1.03 -22.29 -7.87
C PHE A 319 -2.19 -22.80 -6.99
N SER A 320 -3.35 -23.11 -7.60
CA SER A 320 -4.47 -23.82 -6.95
C SER A 320 -5.36 -24.62 -7.94
N ILE A 321 -5.71 -25.88 -7.65
CA ILE A 321 -6.20 -26.88 -8.63
C ILE A 321 -7.42 -27.72 -8.15
N THR A 322 -8.41 -28.01 -9.02
CA THR A 322 -9.54 -29.02 -8.86
C THR A 322 -10.51 -28.81 -7.66
N HIS A 323 -11.64 -29.52 -7.41
CA HIS A 323 -12.72 -30.26 -8.16
C HIS A 323 -13.90 -30.63 -7.17
N ILE A 324 -15.11 -31.02 -7.63
CA ILE A 324 -16.26 -31.54 -6.83
C ILE A 324 -17.01 -32.70 -7.54
N GLY A 325 -17.25 -33.82 -6.83
CA GLY A 325 -18.38 -34.73 -7.08
C GLY A 325 -18.07 -36.22 -7.35
N GLY A 326 -18.27 -37.11 -6.38
CA GLY A 326 -18.01 -38.57 -6.59
C GLY A 326 -18.16 -39.51 -5.38
N ARG A 327 -19.37 -39.62 -4.79
CA ARG A 327 -19.81 -40.63 -3.78
C ARG A 327 -18.76 -41.29 -2.84
N ARG A 328 -18.62 -40.69 -1.64
CA ARG A 328 -18.39 -41.35 -0.33
C ARG A 328 -17.23 -42.38 -0.19
N ARG A 329 -16.18 -41.93 0.50
CA ARG A 329 -15.90 -42.48 1.85
C ARG A 329 -15.50 -41.35 2.80
N ASN A 330 -15.92 -41.44 4.06
CA ASN A 330 -15.96 -40.30 4.99
C ASN A 330 -14.89 -40.44 6.07
N ARG A 331 -14.02 -39.43 6.21
CA ARG A 331 -13.38 -38.89 7.43
C ARG A 331 -12.36 -37.81 7.03
N ASP A 332 -12.13 -36.74 7.80
CA ASP A 332 -12.70 -36.34 9.08
C ASP A 332 -13.43 -34.97 8.97
N LYS A 333 -14.54 -34.78 9.70
CA LYS A 333 -15.28 -33.50 9.74
C LYS A 333 -14.61 -32.47 10.66
N GLU A 334 -14.77 -31.21 10.28
CA GLU A 334 -14.29 -30.03 11.01
C GLU A 334 -14.87 -29.90 12.44
N ARG A 335 -14.23 -29.08 13.30
CA ARG A 335 -14.47 -29.07 14.76
C ARG A 335 -15.69 -28.24 15.18
N VAL A 336 -16.90 -28.79 15.00
CA VAL A 336 -18.13 -28.25 15.60
C VAL A 336 -17.99 -28.15 17.14
N ARG A 337 -18.22 -26.96 17.70
CA ARG A 337 -18.09 -26.68 19.15
C ARG A 337 -19.39 -26.97 19.89
N VAL A 338 -19.43 -28.09 20.60
CA VAL A 338 -20.58 -28.53 21.41
C VAL A 338 -20.83 -27.61 22.61
N THR A 339 -22.08 -27.20 22.82
CA THR A 339 -22.53 -26.29 23.90
C THR A 339 -22.67 -26.98 25.26
N ARG A 340 -23.15 -28.23 25.30
CA ARG A 340 -23.24 -29.06 26.53
C ARG A 340 -22.78 -30.49 26.23
N ALA A 341 -21.87 -31.01 27.04
CA ALA A 341 -21.45 -32.42 26.99
C ALA A 341 -22.27 -33.27 27.97
N CYS A 342 -22.51 -34.54 27.63
CA CYS A 342 -23.15 -35.50 28.53
C CYS A 342 -22.31 -35.74 29.80
N ASP A 343 -22.95 -36.17 30.88
CA ASP A 343 -22.33 -36.23 32.21
C ASP A 343 -21.12 -37.17 32.23
N ARG A 344 -21.21 -38.32 31.54
CA ARG A 344 -20.12 -39.31 31.42
C ARG A 344 -18.90 -38.76 30.68
N CYS A 345 -19.11 -38.08 29.55
CA CYS A 345 -18.01 -37.44 28.81
C CYS A 345 -17.39 -36.28 29.59
N LYS A 346 -18.22 -35.48 30.27
CA LYS A 346 -17.80 -34.37 31.14
C LYS A 346 -16.96 -34.87 32.32
N LYS A 347 -17.42 -35.89 33.06
CA LYS A 347 -16.72 -36.50 34.20
C LYS A 347 -15.39 -37.14 33.80
N ARG A 348 -15.32 -37.79 32.62
CA ARG A 348 -14.08 -38.39 32.09
C ARG A 348 -13.19 -37.43 31.30
N LYS A 349 -13.56 -36.14 31.14
CA LYS A 349 -12.85 -35.12 30.34
C LYS A 349 -12.59 -35.54 28.87
N ILE A 350 -13.52 -36.30 28.26
CA ILE A 350 -13.41 -36.83 26.88
C ILE A 350 -14.42 -36.17 25.93
N ARG A 351 -14.11 -36.16 24.62
CA ARG A 351 -14.91 -35.49 23.58
C ARG A 351 -16.35 -36.04 23.51
N CYS A 352 -17.34 -35.18 23.68
CA CYS A 352 -18.75 -35.46 23.46
C CYS A 352 -19.20 -34.93 22.08
N THR A 353 -20.20 -35.56 21.44
CA THR A 353 -20.84 -35.03 20.22
C THR A 353 -22.04 -34.12 20.48
N GLY A 354 -22.42 -33.91 21.75
CA GLY A 354 -23.52 -33.02 22.14
C GLY A 354 -24.92 -33.62 21.99
N ILE A 355 -25.13 -34.45 20.96
CA ILE A 355 -26.37 -35.19 20.71
C ILE A 355 -26.67 -36.19 21.85
N GLN A 356 -27.94 -36.40 22.19
CA GLN A 356 -28.38 -37.45 23.12
C GLN A 356 -29.05 -38.63 22.38
N PRO A 357 -28.62 -39.90 22.62
CA PRO A 357 -27.38 -40.31 23.25
C PRO A 357 -26.15 -39.99 22.37
N CYS A 358 -25.00 -39.71 22.98
CA CYS A 358 -23.83 -39.23 22.25
C CYS A 358 -23.02 -40.37 21.62
N GLU A 359 -22.32 -40.08 20.52
CA GLU A 359 -21.66 -41.10 19.67
C GLU A 359 -20.50 -41.82 20.37
N LEU A 360 -19.93 -41.23 21.43
CA LEU A 360 -18.92 -41.90 22.27
C LEU A 360 -19.55 -42.81 23.33
N CYS A 361 -20.73 -42.47 23.85
CA CYS A 361 -21.47 -43.34 24.78
C CYS A 361 -22.12 -44.52 24.03
N ILE A 362 -22.64 -44.31 22.82
CA ILE A 362 -23.12 -45.39 21.92
C ILE A 362 -21.98 -46.38 21.65
N ARG A 363 -20.84 -45.92 21.13
CA ARG A 363 -19.67 -46.79 20.80
C ARG A 363 -18.95 -47.40 22.01
N THR A 364 -19.39 -47.11 23.23
CA THR A 364 -18.87 -47.75 24.45
C THR A 364 -19.99 -48.31 25.33
N GLU A 365 -21.15 -48.61 24.71
CA GLU A 365 -22.30 -49.30 25.29
C GLU A 365 -22.65 -48.82 26.70
N SER A 366 -22.66 -47.50 26.86
CA SER A 366 -22.74 -46.84 28.16
C SER A 366 -23.84 -45.81 28.23
N HIS A 367 -24.50 -45.74 29.39
CA HIS A 367 -25.59 -44.81 29.63
C HIS A 367 -25.16 -43.33 29.44
N CYS A 368 -26.04 -42.53 28.83
CA CYS A 368 -25.72 -41.19 28.33
C CYS A 368 -26.68 -40.12 28.85
N THR A 369 -26.49 -39.69 30.08
CA THR A 369 -27.32 -38.68 30.77
C THR A 369 -26.84 -37.25 30.55
N TYR A 370 -27.77 -36.30 30.73
CA TYR A 370 -27.53 -34.85 30.74
C TYR A 370 -28.17 -34.25 32.00
N ASN A 371 -27.99 -34.93 33.12
CA ASN A 371 -28.69 -34.72 34.38
C ASN A 371 -27.89 -33.82 35.34
N ALA A 372 -26.59 -33.62 35.09
CA ALA A 372 -25.78 -32.72 35.91
C ALA A 372 -26.28 -31.27 35.83
N SER A 373 -26.49 -30.66 37.01
CA SER A 373 -27.07 -29.33 37.20
C SER A 373 -26.35 -28.23 36.42
N TYR A 374 -27.13 -27.23 35.98
CA TYR A 374 -26.69 -26.17 35.07
C TYR A 374 -26.87 -24.78 35.68
N ALA A 375 -25.85 -24.29 36.37
CA ALA A 375 -25.89 -23.05 37.15
C ALA A 375 -25.72 -21.74 36.34
N ARG A 376 -25.99 -21.70 35.02
CA ARG A 376 -25.78 -20.51 34.17
C ARG A 376 -26.96 -20.21 33.23
N GLY A 377 -28.08 -19.81 33.84
CA GLY A 377 -29.26 -19.33 33.11
C GLY A 377 -30.05 -20.43 32.42
N ARG A 378 -30.81 -20.07 31.37
CA ARG A 378 -31.73 -21.00 30.68
C ARG A 378 -30.97 -22.19 30.12
N GLN A 379 -31.39 -23.41 30.47
CA GLN A 379 -30.73 -24.65 30.08
C GLN A 379 -30.74 -24.81 28.54
N PRO A 380 -29.57 -25.00 27.89
CA PRO A 380 -29.53 -25.24 26.45
C PRO A 380 -30.25 -26.55 26.09
N PRO A 381 -31.06 -26.57 25.02
CA PRO A 381 -31.65 -27.81 24.52
C PRO A 381 -30.55 -28.78 24.09
N VAL A 382 -30.77 -30.06 24.34
CA VAL A 382 -29.88 -31.15 23.93
C VAL A 382 -30.49 -31.79 22.70
N ALA A 383 -29.87 -31.59 21.54
CA ALA A 383 -30.39 -32.14 20.28
C ALA A 383 -30.45 -33.68 20.34
N THR A 384 -31.56 -34.24 19.89
CA THR A 384 -31.70 -35.67 19.59
C THR A 384 -31.11 -35.98 18.21
N ARG A 385 -31.08 -37.26 17.80
CA ARG A 385 -30.70 -37.63 16.42
C ARG A 385 -31.78 -37.22 15.40
N GLU A 386 -33.03 -37.07 15.83
CA GLU A 386 -34.17 -36.71 14.99
C GLU A 386 -34.20 -35.20 14.68
N ASP A 387 -33.82 -34.36 15.64
CA ASP A 387 -33.70 -32.90 15.43
C ASP A 387 -32.67 -32.58 14.34
N VAL A 388 -31.51 -33.26 14.38
CA VAL A 388 -30.44 -33.09 13.39
C VAL A 388 -30.89 -33.57 12.00
N ALA A 389 -31.71 -34.63 11.92
CA ALA A 389 -32.21 -35.15 10.65
C ALA A 389 -33.24 -34.24 9.96
N ARG A 390 -33.92 -33.34 10.70
CA ARG A 390 -34.87 -32.37 10.13
C ARG A 390 -34.20 -31.16 9.48
N MET A 391 -32.96 -30.83 9.85
CA MET A 391 -32.28 -29.61 9.38
C MET A 391 -31.60 -29.73 8.00
N ASP A 392 -31.53 -30.94 7.43
CA ASP A 392 -30.81 -31.24 6.17
C ASP A 392 -31.73 -31.21 4.91
N LEU A 393 -32.98 -30.75 5.00
CA LEU A 393 -34.00 -30.92 3.93
C LEU A 393 -34.44 -29.65 3.15
N ASP A 394 -34.38 -28.45 3.73
CA ASP A 394 -34.91 -27.21 3.09
C ASP A 394 -33.93 -26.59 2.06
N GLY A 395 -33.44 -27.37 1.10
CA GLY A 395 -32.22 -27.06 0.33
C GLY A 395 -32.27 -27.09 -1.20
N LEU A 396 -33.44 -27.24 -1.85
CA LEU A 396 -33.57 -27.30 -3.32
C LEU A 396 -34.82 -26.55 -3.83
N ASP A 397 -34.71 -25.95 -5.04
CA ASP A 397 -35.62 -24.94 -5.59
C ASP A 397 -35.95 -25.21 -7.08
N VAL A 398 -37.23 -25.09 -7.47
CA VAL A 398 -37.77 -25.01 -8.86
C VAL A 398 -39.11 -24.26 -8.82
N SER A 399 -39.47 -23.52 -9.88
CA SER A 399 -40.51 -22.47 -9.85
C SER A 399 -41.60 -22.52 -10.95
N VAL A 400 -42.67 -21.72 -10.72
CA VAL A 400 -43.74 -21.25 -11.66
C VAL A 400 -44.85 -22.23 -12.10
N SER A 401 -46.06 -22.10 -11.52
CA SER A 401 -47.33 -21.70 -12.22
C SER A 401 -48.60 -21.80 -11.33
N ASP A 402 -49.59 -20.93 -11.58
CA ASP A 402 -50.89 -20.78 -10.88
C ASP A 402 -52.07 -21.35 -11.74
N PRO A 403 -53.35 -21.30 -11.29
CA PRO A 403 -54.03 -21.86 -10.10
C PRO A 403 -55.28 -22.69 -10.57
N PRO A 404 -56.47 -22.76 -9.92
CA PRO A 404 -56.89 -22.69 -8.50
C PRO A 404 -57.75 -23.91 -8.04
N ASN A 405 -57.94 -24.14 -6.72
CA ASN A 405 -59.30 -24.14 -6.12
C ASN A 405 -59.42 -24.28 -4.58
N ALA A 406 -60.57 -23.77 -4.12
CA ALA A 406 -61.24 -23.76 -2.82
C ALA A 406 -61.05 -24.86 -1.73
N ALA A 407 -61.10 -24.38 -0.47
CA ALA A 407 -61.85 -24.92 0.70
C ALA A 407 -61.39 -26.22 1.42
N ALA A 408 -61.68 -26.43 2.72
CA ALA A 408 -61.98 -25.52 3.85
C ALA A 408 -62.02 -26.29 5.20
N ALA A 409 -61.77 -25.58 6.32
CA ALA A 409 -62.14 -25.90 7.73
C ALA A 409 -61.60 -27.21 8.38
N GLY A 410 -61.73 -27.33 9.72
CA GLY A 410 -61.59 -28.60 10.45
C GLY A 410 -60.75 -28.56 11.74
N GLU A 411 -61.35 -28.09 12.84
CA GLU A 411 -60.78 -27.87 14.19
C GLU A 411 -60.33 -29.14 14.99
N ASP A 412 -59.60 -28.87 16.08
CA ASP A 412 -59.57 -29.55 17.39
C ASP A 412 -59.13 -31.02 17.62
N ALA A 413 -57.85 -31.15 18.05
CA ALA A 413 -57.43 -31.42 19.44
C ALA A 413 -57.60 -32.81 20.16
N LEU A 414 -56.70 -32.98 21.17
CA LEU A 414 -56.78 -33.79 22.41
C LEU A 414 -56.36 -35.29 22.49
N MET A 415 -55.91 -35.64 23.71
CA MET A 415 -55.60 -36.95 24.33
C MET A 415 -54.27 -37.67 24.04
N GLY A 416 -53.69 -38.35 25.07
CA GLY A 416 -52.50 -39.21 24.91
C GLY A 416 -51.65 -39.63 26.13
N SER A 417 -51.99 -39.30 27.39
CA SER A 417 -51.25 -39.75 28.60
C SER A 417 -51.38 -41.28 28.84
N SER A 418 -50.62 -42.02 29.70
CA SER A 418 -49.64 -41.71 30.78
C SER A 418 -48.87 -43.00 31.22
N ILE A 419 -48.37 -43.06 32.49
CA ILE A 419 -47.95 -44.24 33.33
C ILE A 419 -46.43 -44.57 33.31
N VAL A 420 -45.59 -44.12 34.28
CA VAL A 420 -45.19 -44.66 35.65
C VAL A 420 -44.47 -46.03 35.65
N VAL A 421 -43.50 -46.41 36.51
CA VAL A 421 -43.22 -46.28 37.97
C VAL A 421 -41.66 -46.30 38.19
N ASP A 422 -40.96 -45.36 38.85
CA ASP A 422 -40.70 -45.09 40.31
C ASP A 422 -39.55 -45.92 40.99
N VAL A 423 -39.11 -45.47 42.20
CA VAL A 423 -38.34 -46.16 43.28
C VAL A 423 -36.87 -45.74 43.56
N SER A 424 -36.76 -44.75 44.48
CA SER A 424 -35.82 -44.55 45.63
C SER A 424 -34.32 -44.17 45.53
N ASP A 425 -33.96 -43.29 46.47
CA ASP A 425 -32.65 -42.77 46.97
C ASP A 425 -32.20 -43.63 48.22
N PRO A 426 -31.32 -43.27 49.21
CA PRO A 426 -30.47 -42.06 49.44
C PRO A 426 -29.03 -42.31 49.99
N GLY A 427 -28.30 -41.24 50.38
CA GLY A 427 -27.26 -41.31 51.43
C GLY A 427 -26.14 -40.22 51.46
N ASP A 428 -26.22 -39.32 52.46
CA ASP A 428 -25.13 -38.79 53.34
C ASP A 428 -23.87 -38.06 52.79
N THR A 429 -23.60 -36.76 53.09
CA THR A 429 -23.12 -36.04 54.32
C THR A 429 -21.56 -35.97 54.43
N ASP A 430 -20.86 -34.97 55.01
CA ASP A 430 -21.20 -33.65 55.61
C ASP A 430 -20.02 -32.63 55.47
N HIS A 431 -20.15 -31.44 56.09
CA HIS A 431 -19.18 -30.36 56.38
C HIS A 431 -18.87 -29.36 55.23
N GLN A 432 -19.12 -28.04 55.35
CA GLN A 432 -18.78 -27.02 56.39
C GLN A 432 -17.29 -26.60 56.37
N ASP A 433 -16.90 -25.32 56.33
CA ASP A 433 -17.62 -24.05 56.00
C ASP A 433 -16.55 -22.93 55.75
N GLU A 434 -16.74 -21.60 55.70
CA GLU A 434 -17.87 -20.72 56.06
C GLU A 434 -18.02 -19.47 55.12
N THR A 435 -17.62 -18.27 55.56
CA THR A 435 -18.04 -16.94 55.05
C THR A 435 -16.82 -16.01 54.76
N ILE A 436 -16.89 -14.74 54.30
CA ILE A 436 -17.82 -13.59 54.42
C ILE A 436 -17.85 -12.84 53.07
N MET A 437 -18.98 -12.65 52.36
CA MET A 437 -20.12 -11.70 52.56
C MET A 437 -19.72 -10.20 52.57
N ASN A 438 -20.47 -9.21 52.08
CA ASN A 438 -21.78 -9.11 51.39
C ASN A 438 -21.64 -8.09 50.22
N GLY A 439 -22.57 -7.89 49.27
CA GLY A 439 -24.02 -7.66 49.38
C GLY A 439 -24.26 -6.19 49.78
N THR A 440 -25.06 -5.35 49.12
CA THR A 440 -26.44 -5.47 48.56
C THR A 440 -26.78 -4.20 47.71
N SER A 441 -27.98 -3.96 47.15
CA SER A 441 -29.00 -4.76 46.43
C SER A 441 -30.28 -3.90 46.19
N LEU A 442 -30.91 -3.99 45.00
CA LEU A 442 -32.32 -3.62 44.70
C LEU A 442 -32.76 -2.15 44.98
N ALA A 443 -33.93 -1.64 44.56
CA ALA A 443 -35.05 -2.16 43.75
C ALA A 443 -35.29 -1.21 42.52
N VAL A 444 -36.43 -0.95 41.86
CA VAL A 444 -37.90 -1.22 41.98
C VAL A 444 -38.47 -1.47 40.56
N VAL A 445 -39.68 -2.03 40.42
CA VAL A 445 -40.38 -2.33 39.15
C VAL A 445 -41.55 -1.36 38.88
N GLY A 446 -41.86 -1.08 37.62
CA GLY A 446 -43.11 -0.45 37.17
C GLY A 446 -43.41 -0.75 35.70
N SER A 447 -44.66 -1.08 35.36
CA SER A 447 -45.04 -1.60 34.03
C SER A 447 -46.26 -0.91 33.41
N VAL A 448 -46.09 -0.32 32.23
CA VAL A 448 -47.17 0.06 31.29
C VAL A 448 -46.63 -0.12 29.86
N GLY A 449 -47.48 -0.54 28.93
CA GLY A 449 -47.21 -0.55 27.49
C GLY A 449 -48.49 -0.18 26.71
N PRO A 450 -48.54 -0.36 25.38
CA PRO A 450 -47.48 -0.79 24.45
C PRO A 450 -47.07 0.32 23.46
N GLY A 451 -46.02 0.09 22.67
CA GLY A 451 -45.74 0.89 21.45
C GLY A 451 -44.36 1.54 21.37
N THR A 452 -43.31 0.74 21.23
CA THR A 452 -41.97 1.22 20.82
C THR A 452 -41.43 0.34 19.70
N ALA A 453 -40.86 0.98 18.67
CA ALA A 453 -40.26 0.28 17.52
C ALA A 453 -38.96 -0.44 17.92
N GLU A 454 -38.61 -1.48 17.16
CA GLU A 454 -37.36 -2.22 17.33
C GLU A 454 -36.13 -1.30 17.23
N PRO A 455 -35.16 -1.39 18.14
CA PRO A 455 -33.85 -0.77 17.95
C PRO A 455 -33.09 -1.54 16.84
N PRO A 456 -32.65 -0.88 15.76
CA PRO A 456 -32.11 -1.59 14.60
C PRO A 456 -30.78 -2.30 14.90
N SER A 457 -30.73 -3.60 14.61
CA SER A 457 -29.50 -4.39 14.67
C SER A 457 -28.50 -3.93 13.59
N ARG A 458 -27.65 -2.96 13.95
CA ARG A 458 -26.55 -2.45 13.11
C ARG A 458 -25.27 -2.26 13.93
N ALA A 459 -24.75 -3.38 14.43
CA ALA A 459 -23.45 -3.49 15.09
C ALA A 459 -22.47 -4.39 14.31
N SER A 460 -22.60 -4.46 12.97
CA SER A 460 -21.48 -4.89 12.13
C SER A 460 -20.43 -3.76 12.13
N PRO A 461 -19.12 -4.06 12.30
CA PRO A 461 -18.07 -3.07 12.17
C PRO A 461 -18.13 -2.35 10.81
N GLU A 462 -17.72 -1.08 10.74
CA GLU A 462 -17.45 -0.49 9.42
C GLU A 462 -16.33 -1.30 8.75
N PRO A 463 -16.45 -1.64 7.44
CA PRO A 463 -15.41 -2.39 6.74
C PRO A 463 -14.09 -1.62 6.78
N THR A 464 -12.98 -2.36 6.89
CA THR A 464 -11.62 -1.81 6.93
C THR A 464 -11.38 -0.91 5.74
N GLN A 465 -11.07 0.36 6.00
CA GLN A 465 -10.75 1.32 4.94
C GLN A 465 -9.38 0.98 4.38
N THR A 466 -9.34 0.62 3.10
CA THR A 466 -8.11 0.50 2.32
C THR A 466 -7.94 1.72 1.42
N ASP A 467 -6.71 1.97 0.96
CA ASP A 467 -6.48 2.77 -0.23
C ASP A 467 -6.82 1.98 -1.52
N LEU A 468 -6.52 2.57 -2.68
CA LEU A 468 -6.71 1.94 -4.00
C LEU A 468 -5.74 0.81 -4.31
N GLN A 469 -4.69 0.63 -3.49
CA GLN A 469 -3.68 -0.42 -3.62
C GLN A 469 -3.92 -1.57 -2.61
N GLY A 470 -4.94 -1.44 -1.73
CA GLY A 470 -5.31 -2.43 -0.72
C GLY A 470 -4.65 -2.21 0.65
N HIS A 471 -3.83 -1.16 0.84
CA HIS A 471 -3.19 -0.90 2.12
C HIS A 471 -4.18 -0.38 3.17
N TYR A 472 -4.03 -0.84 4.41
CA TYR A 472 -4.86 -0.40 5.54
C TYR A 472 -4.63 1.10 5.89
N VAL A 473 -5.73 1.87 5.91
CA VAL A 473 -5.77 3.28 6.30
C VAL A 473 -6.66 3.43 7.53
N GLY A 474 -6.06 3.47 8.71
CA GLY A 474 -6.80 3.48 9.97
C GLY A 474 -7.48 4.81 10.33
N PRO A 475 -8.40 4.79 11.32
CA PRO A 475 -9.33 5.89 11.59
C PRO A 475 -8.67 7.20 12.10
N SER A 476 -7.40 7.16 12.52
CA SER A 476 -6.62 8.36 12.85
C SER A 476 -5.97 9.03 11.63
N SER A 477 -5.90 8.40 10.46
CA SER A 477 -5.34 9.05 9.27
C SER A 477 -6.20 10.23 8.79
N GLY A 478 -5.54 11.28 8.28
CA GLY A 478 -6.20 12.35 7.53
C GLY A 478 -6.94 11.82 6.29
N VAL A 479 -6.42 10.78 5.63
CA VAL A 479 -7.08 10.12 4.48
C VAL A 479 -8.37 9.43 4.94
N SER A 480 -8.36 8.69 6.05
CA SER A 480 -9.59 8.09 6.59
C SER A 480 -10.63 9.15 6.99
N PHE A 481 -10.20 10.32 7.48
CA PHE A 481 -11.11 11.44 7.74
C PHE A 481 -11.75 11.95 6.45
N LEU A 482 -10.94 12.21 5.41
CA LEU A 482 -11.41 12.65 4.09
C LEU A 482 -12.33 11.63 3.41
N LEU A 483 -11.99 10.34 3.42
CA LEU A 483 -12.86 9.27 2.88
C LEU A 483 -14.20 9.20 3.62
N ARG A 484 -14.24 9.46 4.94
CA ARG A 484 -15.50 9.54 5.72
C ARG A 484 -16.28 10.83 5.47
N VAL A 485 -15.63 11.95 5.15
CA VAL A 485 -16.26 13.18 4.66
C VAL A 485 -16.89 12.92 3.28
N GLN A 486 -16.10 12.42 2.32
CA GLN A 486 -16.53 12.04 0.98
C GLN A 486 -17.73 11.07 1.02
N LYS A 487 -17.67 9.99 1.81
CA LYS A 487 -18.78 9.03 1.96
C LYS A 487 -20.07 9.66 2.51
N ARG A 488 -19.99 10.79 3.22
CA ARG A 488 -21.15 11.54 3.72
C ARG A 488 -21.64 12.63 2.74
N LEU A 489 -20.77 13.10 1.84
CA LEU A 489 -21.06 14.02 0.72
C LEU A 489 -21.61 13.32 -0.54
N HIS A 490 -21.71 11.99 -0.55
CA HIS A 490 -22.08 11.14 -1.71
C HIS A 490 -23.56 11.22 -2.17
N GLN A 491 -24.07 12.43 -2.34
CA GLN A 491 -25.09 12.75 -3.35
C GLN A 491 -24.65 13.90 -4.28
N ALA A 492 -23.41 14.41 -4.16
CA ALA A 492 -23.00 15.61 -4.92
C ALA A 492 -21.52 15.72 -5.32
N VAL A 493 -20.60 14.82 -4.91
CA VAL A 493 -19.14 14.97 -5.13
C VAL A 493 -18.45 13.63 -5.41
N SER A 494 -17.61 13.60 -6.45
CA SER A 494 -16.55 12.62 -6.65
C SER A 494 -15.20 13.33 -6.54
N PHE A 495 -14.44 13.03 -5.49
CA PHE A 495 -13.03 13.46 -5.36
C PHE A 495 -12.17 12.55 -6.26
N SER A 496 -11.23 13.11 -7.02
CA SER A 496 -10.33 12.36 -7.89
C SER A 496 -9.22 11.71 -7.06
N GLN A 497 -9.48 10.46 -6.66
CA GLN A 497 -8.52 9.59 -5.98
C GLN A 497 -7.73 10.26 -4.82
N ALA A 498 -8.41 10.96 -3.90
CA ALA A 498 -7.80 11.52 -2.67
C ALA A 498 -6.95 10.50 -1.86
N SER A 499 -7.21 9.21 -2.08
CA SER A 499 -6.34 8.05 -1.85
C SER A 499 -5.04 8.02 -2.70
N SER A 500 -4.40 9.17 -2.92
CA SER A 500 -3.14 9.34 -3.67
C SER A 500 -2.00 9.92 -2.80
N ILE A 501 -2.33 10.83 -1.89
CA ILE A 501 -1.37 11.66 -1.12
C ILE A 501 -0.28 10.82 -0.41
N PHE A 502 -0.70 9.80 0.33
CA PHE A 502 0.15 8.98 1.22
C PHE A 502 0.41 7.57 0.64
N THR A 503 0.13 7.38 -0.65
CA THR A 503 -0.14 6.05 -1.24
C THR A 503 0.41 5.90 -2.64
N PHE A 504 0.57 6.98 -3.42
CA PHE A 504 1.60 6.97 -4.46
C PHE A 504 2.96 6.71 -3.80
N GLY A 505 3.68 5.74 -4.34
CA GLY A 505 4.96 5.31 -3.81
C GLY A 505 5.93 6.47 -3.72
N ASP A 506 6.79 6.44 -2.69
CA ASP A 506 7.85 7.41 -2.56
C ASP A 506 8.71 7.38 -3.84
N ALA A 507 8.94 8.53 -4.48
CA ALA A 507 9.64 8.65 -5.77
C ALA A 507 10.97 7.85 -5.78
N PRO A 508 11.52 7.40 -6.92
CA PRO A 508 12.83 6.73 -6.92
C PRO A 508 13.89 7.54 -6.15
N LEU A 509 14.77 6.87 -5.41
CA LEU A 509 16.01 7.50 -4.95
C LEU A 509 16.94 7.65 -6.16
N PRO A 510 17.87 8.62 -6.18
CA PRO A 510 18.91 8.67 -7.20
C PRO A 510 19.68 7.35 -7.25
N ASP A 511 20.00 6.89 -8.46
CA ASP A 511 20.66 5.59 -8.64
C ASP A 511 22.05 5.56 -8.02
N PHE A 512 22.35 4.46 -7.33
CA PHE A 512 23.62 4.22 -6.66
C PHE A 512 24.65 3.67 -7.65
N ASP A 513 25.64 4.46 -8.04
CA ASP A 513 26.82 3.97 -8.77
C ASP A 513 27.79 3.25 -7.80
N PRO A 514 28.02 1.92 -7.94
CA PRO A 514 28.96 1.19 -7.10
C PRO A 514 30.44 1.42 -7.45
N SER A 515 30.76 2.15 -8.53
CA SER A 515 32.10 2.18 -9.16
C SER A 515 33.25 2.73 -8.30
N GLY A 516 32.93 3.42 -7.19
CA GLY A 516 33.91 3.79 -6.16
C GLY A 516 34.16 5.29 -5.99
N ALA A 517 33.64 6.15 -6.87
CA ALA A 517 33.70 7.62 -6.72
C ALA A 517 32.76 8.17 -5.61
N PHE A 518 32.33 7.33 -4.67
CA PHE A 518 31.02 7.45 -4.03
C PHE A 518 30.90 8.57 -2.98
N CYS A 519 32.01 9.08 -2.47
CA CYS A 519 32.01 10.30 -1.67
C CYS A 519 33.35 11.01 -1.81
N VAL A 520 33.36 12.22 -2.38
CA VAL A 520 34.46 13.15 -2.13
C VAL A 520 34.47 13.41 -0.63
N LEU A 521 35.60 13.16 0.03
CA LEU A 521 35.76 13.50 1.43
C LEU A 521 35.75 15.03 1.53
N LEU A 522 34.69 15.59 2.12
CA LEU A 522 34.60 17.03 2.42
C LEU A 522 35.87 17.52 3.12
N SER A 523 36.21 18.78 2.97
CA SER A 523 37.16 19.40 3.90
C SER A 523 36.65 19.28 5.34
N LYS A 524 37.58 19.19 6.29
CA LYS A 524 37.25 19.16 7.72
C LYS A 524 36.42 20.38 8.16
N GLU A 525 36.61 21.52 7.49
CA GLU A 525 35.88 22.78 7.72
C GLU A 525 34.41 22.70 7.25
N GLU A 526 34.15 22.19 6.05
CA GLU A 526 32.78 21.96 5.54
C GLU A 526 32.03 20.95 6.42
N ALA A 527 32.66 19.82 6.75
CA ALA A 527 32.04 18.79 7.59
C ALA A 527 31.76 19.29 9.02
N THR A 528 32.65 20.13 9.58
CA THR A 528 32.43 20.81 10.87
C THR A 528 31.27 21.81 10.76
N THR A 529 31.15 22.52 9.64
CA THR A 529 30.05 23.46 9.37
C THR A 529 28.70 22.74 9.28
N LEU A 530 28.64 21.59 8.61
CA LEU A 530 27.44 20.74 8.57
C LEU A 530 27.11 20.16 9.95
N LEU A 531 28.10 19.69 10.71
CA LEU A 531 27.91 19.20 12.08
C LEU A 531 27.33 20.30 12.98
N LYS A 532 27.86 21.51 12.88
CA LYS A 532 27.36 22.70 13.58
C LYS A 532 25.92 23.01 13.17
N ARG A 533 25.61 23.01 11.86
CA ARG A 533 24.26 23.23 11.34
C ARG A 533 23.26 22.17 11.82
N TYR A 534 23.68 20.92 11.98
CA TYR A 534 22.84 19.88 12.57
C TYR A 534 22.44 20.22 14.01
N PHE A 535 23.43 20.41 14.89
CA PHE A 535 23.18 20.58 16.33
C PHE A 535 22.57 21.94 16.68
N GLU A 536 22.95 23.02 16.01
CA GLU A 536 22.46 24.38 16.31
C GLU A 536 21.17 24.73 15.57
N PHE A 537 20.75 23.93 14.58
CA PHE A 537 19.58 24.24 13.76
C PHE A 537 18.70 23.05 13.37
N ALA A 538 19.24 22.00 12.73
CA ALA A 538 18.41 20.96 12.08
C ALA A 538 17.45 20.23 13.03
N VAL A 539 17.88 19.93 14.26
CA VAL A 539 17.11 19.18 15.26
C VAL A 539 16.63 20.06 16.44
N PRO A 540 15.49 20.79 16.32
CA PRO A 540 14.97 21.61 17.42
C PRO A 540 14.48 20.77 18.60
N THR A 541 13.62 19.76 18.38
CA THR A 541 13.04 18.93 19.46
C THR A 541 13.50 17.47 19.45
N HIS A 542 13.93 16.93 18.30
CA HIS A 542 14.37 15.54 18.16
C HIS A 542 15.88 15.40 18.45
N ARG A 543 16.30 15.81 19.65
CA ARG A 543 17.70 15.82 20.08
C ARG A 543 18.09 14.52 20.79
N PHE A 544 18.62 13.56 20.04
CA PHE A 544 19.03 12.24 20.55
C PHE A 544 20.50 11.87 20.38
N LEU A 545 21.32 12.77 19.85
CA LEU A 545 22.77 12.63 19.79
C LEU A 545 23.42 13.56 20.82
N HIS A 546 24.58 13.15 21.34
CA HIS A 546 25.40 13.96 22.24
C HIS A 546 26.51 14.66 21.46
N ARG A 547 26.50 15.99 21.42
CA ARG A 547 27.35 16.81 20.54
C ARG A 547 28.85 16.53 20.70
N PRO A 548 29.45 16.57 21.91
CA PRO A 548 30.88 16.28 22.11
C PRO A 548 31.30 14.88 21.63
N THR A 549 30.41 13.89 21.72
CA THR A 549 30.69 12.52 21.25
C THR A 549 30.74 12.44 19.73
N VAL A 550 29.84 13.13 19.03
CA VAL A 550 29.84 13.16 17.56
C VAL A 550 30.95 14.07 17.02
N GLU A 551 31.27 15.17 17.71
CA GLU A 551 32.47 16.00 17.44
C GLU A 551 33.76 15.16 17.56
N GLY A 552 33.91 14.37 18.64
CA GLY A 552 35.04 13.45 18.80
C GLY A 552 35.10 12.34 17.73
N TRP A 553 33.96 11.87 17.24
CA TRP A 553 33.92 10.93 16.09
C TRP A 553 34.22 11.61 14.75
N LEU A 554 33.90 12.89 14.57
CA LEU A 554 34.28 13.66 13.39
C LEU A 554 35.80 13.86 13.34
N GLU A 555 36.41 14.24 14.47
CA GLU A 555 37.86 14.30 14.62
C GLU A 555 38.51 12.95 14.32
N GLU A 556 38.04 11.86 14.94
CA GLU A 556 38.51 10.49 14.68
C GLU A 556 38.37 10.08 13.20
N PHE A 557 37.29 10.48 12.54
CA PHE A 557 37.04 10.20 11.12
C PHE A 557 38.06 10.87 10.21
N TYR A 558 38.45 12.13 10.48
CA TYR A 558 39.49 12.82 9.71
C TYR A 558 40.91 12.31 10.05
N ASP A 559 41.23 12.15 11.34
CA ASP A 559 42.54 11.62 11.79
C ASP A 559 42.86 10.24 11.20
N THR A 560 41.84 9.44 10.94
CA THR A 560 41.98 8.06 10.42
C THR A 560 41.63 7.92 8.93
N MET A 561 41.45 9.03 8.20
CA MET A 561 41.03 9.03 6.78
C MET A 561 39.80 8.13 6.52
N GLY A 562 38.84 8.16 7.43
CA GLY A 562 37.60 7.39 7.41
C GLY A 562 37.68 5.96 7.95
N ALA A 563 38.85 5.44 8.36
CA ALA A 563 38.96 4.06 8.85
C ALA A 563 38.25 3.83 10.19
N MET A 564 38.27 4.82 11.09
CA MET A 564 37.90 4.77 12.52
C MET A 564 38.82 3.87 13.36
N LYS A 565 38.94 4.16 14.66
CA LYS A 565 39.81 3.44 15.61
C LYS A 565 39.17 2.09 16.02
N SER A 566 37.87 2.09 16.31
CA SER A 566 37.10 0.87 16.60
C SER A 566 36.52 0.28 15.33
N GLN A 567 37.14 -0.77 14.78
CA GLN A 567 36.71 -1.39 13.52
C GLN A 567 35.32 -2.05 13.59
N GLU A 568 34.87 -2.48 14.77
CA GLU A 568 33.53 -3.08 14.94
C GLU A 568 32.42 -2.02 14.97
N ASP A 569 32.69 -0.83 15.56
CA ASP A 569 31.74 0.28 15.58
C ASP A 569 31.80 1.16 14.31
N ALA A 570 32.91 1.07 13.56
CA ALA A 570 33.23 1.95 12.44
C ALA A 570 32.08 2.14 11.42
N PRO A 571 31.33 1.09 11.01
CA PRO A 571 30.24 1.26 10.06
C PRO A 571 29.09 2.11 10.65
N ALA A 572 28.70 1.86 11.91
CA ALA A 572 27.63 2.59 12.58
C ALA A 572 28.01 4.05 12.87
N ARG A 573 29.27 4.31 13.29
CA ARG A 573 29.78 5.68 13.49
C ARG A 573 29.82 6.48 12.18
N ARG A 574 30.33 5.88 11.09
CA ARG A 574 30.32 6.51 9.76
C ARG A 574 28.90 6.78 9.26
N ALA A 575 28.00 5.81 9.40
CA ALA A 575 26.60 6.00 9.02
C ALA A 575 25.93 7.16 9.77
N LEU A 576 26.23 7.31 11.07
CA LEU A 576 25.72 8.42 11.85
C LEU A 576 26.28 9.77 11.36
N LEU A 577 27.59 9.87 11.11
CA LEU A 577 28.21 11.09 10.57
C LEU A 577 27.62 11.47 9.20
N PHE A 578 27.50 10.51 8.28
CA PHE A 578 26.88 10.74 6.98
C PHE A 578 25.41 11.16 7.12
N MET A 579 24.63 10.56 8.03
CA MET A 579 23.25 11.02 8.27
C MET A 579 23.17 12.41 8.89
N VAL A 580 24.14 12.80 9.72
CA VAL A 580 24.24 14.17 10.24
C VAL A 580 24.53 15.17 9.11
N PHE A 581 25.41 14.83 8.17
CA PHE A 581 25.67 15.65 6.97
C PHE A 581 24.44 15.74 6.05
N ALA A 582 23.81 14.60 5.73
CA ALA A 582 22.57 14.54 4.94
C ALA A 582 21.48 15.44 5.55
N GLN A 583 21.24 15.29 6.86
CA GLN A 583 20.21 16.06 7.54
C GLN A 583 20.58 17.55 7.71
N ALA A 584 21.87 17.90 7.72
CA ALA A 584 22.34 19.29 7.75
C ALA A 584 22.20 20.00 6.39
N GLN A 585 22.51 19.32 5.28
CA GLN A 585 22.43 19.86 3.92
C GLN A 585 21.01 20.33 3.59
N GLU A 586 20.01 19.58 4.02
CA GLU A 586 18.57 19.91 3.95
C GLU A 586 18.16 21.24 4.60
N TYR A 587 19.02 21.83 5.44
CA TYR A 587 18.79 23.12 6.06
C TYR A 587 19.83 24.18 5.66
N MET A 588 20.57 24.00 4.57
CA MET A 588 21.41 25.06 3.99
C MET A 588 20.56 25.96 3.06
N SER A 589 20.82 27.26 3.09
CA SER A 589 19.98 28.32 2.51
C SER A 589 20.39 28.63 1.06
N THR A 590 19.62 29.34 0.24
CA THR A 590 18.14 29.31 0.07
C THR A 590 17.79 28.89 -1.36
N THR A 591 18.81 28.57 -2.15
CA THR A 591 18.75 28.26 -3.57
C THR A 591 19.11 26.80 -3.72
N HIS A 592 18.10 25.93 -3.80
CA HIS A 592 18.34 24.51 -4.09
C HIS A 592 18.82 24.33 -5.53
N SER A 593 20.13 24.46 -5.77
CA SER A 593 20.72 23.81 -6.94
C SER A 593 20.47 22.31 -6.83
N ARG A 594 20.27 21.66 -7.97
CA ARG A 594 20.02 20.20 -8.06
C ARG A 594 21.13 19.39 -7.38
N GLU A 595 22.34 19.93 -7.36
CA GLU A 595 23.54 19.40 -6.71
C GLU A 595 23.38 19.29 -5.19
N ASN A 596 22.73 20.25 -4.53
CA ASN A 596 22.55 20.24 -3.07
C ASN A 596 21.58 19.15 -2.60
N ALA A 597 20.51 18.92 -3.36
CA ALA A 597 19.57 17.82 -3.10
C ALA A 597 20.22 16.46 -3.38
N ASP A 598 21.03 16.37 -4.44
CA ASP A 598 21.76 15.15 -4.77
C ASP A 598 22.87 14.83 -3.74
N ALA A 599 23.62 15.83 -3.28
CA ALA A 599 24.61 15.67 -2.20
C ALA A 599 23.97 15.11 -0.91
N SER A 600 22.81 15.62 -0.53
CA SER A 600 22.00 15.11 0.59
C SER A 600 21.62 13.63 0.42
N ALA A 601 21.18 13.23 -0.79
CA ALA A 601 20.86 11.85 -1.12
C ALA A 601 22.08 10.92 -1.15
N ARG A 602 23.23 11.38 -1.68
CA ARG A 602 24.50 10.64 -1.65
C ARG A 602 24.92 10.30 -0.21
N TYR A 603 24.78 11.22 0.74
CA TYR A 603 25.07 10.95 2.15
C TYR A 603 24.09 9.94 2.78
N PHE A 604 22.79 10.00 2.45
CA PHE A 604 21.84 8.98 2.90
C PHE A 604 22.20 7.58 2.38
N LEU A 605 22.53 7.46 1.09
CA LEU A 605 22.97 6.21 0.48
C LEU A 605 24.33 5.74 1.05
N ALA A 606 25.24 6.66 1.37
CA ALA A 606 26.50 6.34 2.04
C ALA A 606 26.26 5.78 3.45
N ALA A 607 25.31 6.34 4.20
CA ALA A 607 24.92 5.83 5.50
C ALA A 607 24.32 4.42 5.41
N ASP A 608 23.39 4.20 4.48
CA ASP A 608 22.75 2.89 4.30
C ASP A 608 23.78 1.81 3.88
N HIS A 609 24.69 2.15 2.97
CA HIS A 609 25.79 1.28 2.55
C HIS A 609 26.80 0.98 3.68
N GLN A 610 26.94 1.86 4.70
CA GLN A 610 27.71 1.54 5.90
C GLN A 610 26.89 0.67 6.88
N LEU A 611 25.58 0.91 7.03
CA LEU A 611 24.71 0.09 7.88
C LEU A 611 24.54 -1.34 7.34
N SER A 612 24.61 -1.56 6.04
CA SER A 612 24.64 -2.91 5.44
C SER A 612 25.94 -3.68 5.72
N LYS A 613 27.01 -3.00 6.13
CA LYS A 613 28.29 -3.61 6.56
C LYS A 613 28.32 -3.94 8.05
N GLU A 614 27.31 -3.53 8.83
CA GLU A 614 27.21 -3.83 10.26
C GLU A 614 27.18 -5.35 10.49
N ARG A 615 27.95 -5.83 11.48
CA ARG A 615 28.03 -7.25 11.83
C ARG A 615 28.19 -7.41 13.34
N GLY A 616 27.46 -8.34 13.93
CA GLY A 616 27.53 -8.64 15.37
C GLY A 616 26.29 -8.16 16.11
N ALA A 617 26.47 -7.71 17.35
CA ALA A 617 25.38 -7.22 18.18
C ALA A 617 24.87 -5.84 17.73
N VAL A 618 23.57 -5.60 17.94
CA VAL A 618 22.91 -4.31 17.69
C VAL A 618 23.42 -3.27 18.68
N ARG A 619 23.79 -2.08 18.19
CA ARG A 619 24.34 -0.97 18.99
C ARG A 619 23.37 0.21 19.07
N LEU A 620 23.52 1.07 20.09
CA LEU A 620 22.79 2.33 20.18
C LEU A 620 23.03 3.21 18.95
N THR A 621 24.29 3.38 18.53
CA THR A 621 24.68 4.18 17.35
C THR A 621 23.97 3.71 16.08
N SER A 622 23.74 2.41 15.95
CA SER A 622 23.07 1.77 14.81
C SER A 622 21.55 1.96 14.80
N VAL A 623 20.94 2.18 15.96
CA VAL A 623 19.54 2.62 16.11
C VAL A 623 19.45 4.12 15.85
N GLN A 624 20.39 4.91 16.38
CA GLN A 624 20.45 6.37 16.17
C GLN A 624 20.61 6.72 14.69
N ALA A 625 21.50 6.06 13.94
CA ALA A 625 21.69 6.29 12.51
C ALA A 625 20.42 5.95 11.70
N ARG A 626 19.75 4.83 12.00
CA ARG A 626 18.46 4.45 11.38
C ARG A 626 17.31 5.39 11.76
N LEU A 627 17.34 5.96 12.96
CA LEU A 627 16.39 7.01 13.38
C LEU A 627 16.64 8.33 12.63
N CYS A 628 17.90 8.72 12.39
CA CYS A 628 18.23 9.83 11.50
C CYS A 628 17.77 9.58 10.05
N GLN A 629 17.97 8.37 9.51
CA GLN A 629 17.43 7.98 8.20
C GLN A 629 15.91 8.18 8.12
N CYS A 630 15.16 7.82 9.18
CA CYS A 630 13.71 8.04 9.22
C CYS A 630 13.34 9.54 9.16
N PHE A 631 14.03 10.40 9.91
CA PHE A 631 13.77 11.85 9.86
C PHE A 631 14.13 12.48 8.51
N TRP A 632 15.19 12.02 7.85
CA TRP A 632 15.57 12.46 6.50
C TRP A 632 14.59 11.95 5.43
N LEU A 633 14.12 10.70 5.52
CA LEU A 633 13.08 10.19 4.62
C LEU A 633 11.81 11.07 4.70
N LEU A 634 11.46 11.56 5.88
CA LEU A 634 10.33 12.49 6.04
C LEU A 634 10.60 13.88 5.45
N SER A 635 11.81 14.43 5.55
CA SER A 635 12.16 15.68 4.85
C SER A 635 12.07 15.51 3.33
N GLN A 636 12.45 14.34 2.82
CA GLN A 636 12.32 13.97 1.40
C GLN A 636 10.91 13.57 0.94
N SER A 637 9.85 13.78 1.74
CA SER A 637 8.48 13.38 1.36
C SER A 637 8.25 11.87 1.22
N ARG A 638 9.04 11.03 1.92
CA ARG A 638 9.10 9.55 1.80
C ARG A 638 8.50 8.82 3.01
N ILE A 639 7.22 9.07 3.29
CA ILE A 639 6.58 8.63 4.53
C ILE A 639 6.34 7.11 4.61
N ASN A 640 6.22 6.40 3.48
CA ASN A 640 6.02 4.95 3.48
C ASN A 640 7.34 4.20 3.73
N HIS A 641 8.42 4.60 3.06
CA HIS A 641 9.76 4.09 3.32
C HIS A 641 10.18 4.44 4.76
N CYS A 642 9.88 5.65 5.25
CA CYS A 642 10.09 5.99 6.65
C CYS A 642 9.37 5.02 7.60
N TRP A 643 8.09 4.71 7.39
CA TRP A 643 7.36 3.79 8.26
C TRP A 643 7.95 2.36 8.22
N SER A 644 8.32 1.86 7.04
CA SER A 644 8.92 0.54 6.87
C SER A 644 10.30 0.44 7.52
N LEU A 645 11.16 1.44 7.35
CA LEU A 645 12.46 1.52 8.01
C LEU A 645 12.31 1.70 9.53
N PHE A 646 11.32 2.49 9.96
CA PHE A 646 11.03 2.71 11.37
C PHE A 646 10.56 1.44 12.08
N GLY A 647 9.80 0.55 11.42
CA GLY A 647 9.47 -0.77 11.97
C GLY A 647 10.73 -1.57 12.36
N THR A 648 11.74 -1.57 11.49
CA THR A 648 13.06 -2.15 11.79
C THR A 648 13.77 -1.41 12.91
N ALA A 649 13.83 -0.07 12.87
CA ALA A 649 14.52 0.73 13.89
C ALA A 649 13.88 0.59 15.28
N GLY A 650 12.54 0.49 15.36
CA GLY A 650 11.77 0.28 16.59
C GLY A 650 11.99 -1.13 17.17
N HIS A 651 12.00 -2.17 16.34
CA HIS A 651 12.37 -3.52 16.79
C HIS A 651 13.82 -3.59 17.29
N LEU A 652 14.77 -2.91 16.64
CA LEU A 652 16.16 -2.81 17.11
C LEU A 652 16.27 -2.04 18.43
N ALA A 653 15.49 -0.97 18.62
CA ALA A 653 15.39 -0.22 19.87
C ALA A 653 14.86 -1.08 21.03
N LEU A 654 13.84 -1.92 20.79
CA LEU A 654 13.34 -2.89 21.78
C LEU A 654 14.38 -3.99 22.06
N ALA A 655 15.07 -4.49 21.03
CA ALA A 655 16.07 -5.56 21.17
C ALA A 655 17.26 -5.18 22.08
N ILE A 656 17.70 -3.92 22.07
CA ILE A 656 18.73 -3.41 23.00
C ILE A 656 18.15 -2.85 24.32
N GLY A 657 16.83 -2.95 24.50
CA GLY A 657 16.09 -2.53 25.69
C GLY A 657 16.09 -1.01 25.91
N LEU A 658 15.83 -0.21 24.89
CA LEU A 658 15.69 1.26 25.03
C LEU A 658 14.41 1.69 25.75
N ASN A 659 13.36 0.86 25.71
CA ASN A 659 12.12 1.05 26.47
C ASN A 659 12.26 0.76 27.99
N ARG A 660 13.37 0.15 28.39
CA ARG A 660 13.64 -0.28 29.77
C ARG A 660 14.49 0.73 30.52
N ASN A 661 14.09 1.08 31.74
CA ASN A 661 14.94 1.88 32.62
C ASN A 661 16.23 1.13 32.95
N ARG A 662 17.32 1.88 33.11
CA ARG A 662 18.63 1.41 33.52
C ARG A 662 19.26 2.47 34.40
N HIS A 663 20.08 2.04 35.35
CA HIS A 663 20.92 2.92 36.15
C HIS A 663 22.35 2.94 35.58
N ALA A 664 23.14 3.94 35.97
CA ALA A 664 24.55 3.95 35.63
C ALA A 664 25.26 2.77 36.32
N ASP A 665 26.05 2.03 35.56
CA ASP A 665 26.80 0.86 36.04
C ASP A 665 28.24 0.95 35.52
N PRO A 666 29.19 1.42 36.37
CA PRO A 666 30.60 1.52 36.02
C PRO A 666 31.27 0.17 35.71
N ALA A 667 30.71 -0.95 36.17
CA ALA A 667 31.23 -2.30 35.90
C ALA A 667 30.55 -2.93 34.66
N GLY A 668 29.25 -2.68 34.48
CA GLY A 668 28.44 -3.13 33.34
C GLY A 668 28.56 -2.28 32.07
N GLY A 669 29.40 -1.24 32.07
CA GLY A 669 29.72 -0.42 30.89
C GLY A 669 28.73 0.71 30.58
N TYR A 670 27.78 1.01 31.48
CA TYR A 670 26.77 2.07 31.27
C TYR A 670 27.18 3.37 31.98
N ASN A 671 27.87 4.24 31.22
CA ASN A 671 28.22 5.59 31.64
C ASN A 671 27.03 6.57 31.49
N TYR A 672 27.11 7.76 32.09
CA TYR A 672 25.98 8.71 32.11
C TYR A 672 25.64 9.28 30.71
N ILE A 673 26.63 9.46 29.83
CA ILE A 673 26.41 9.88 28.42
C ILE A 673 25.60 8.81 27.66
N GLU A 674 25.99 7.53 27.73
CA GLU A 674 25.29 6.41 27.09
C GLU A 674 23.86 6.29 27.62
N LEU A 675 23.66 6.39 28.95
CA LEU A 675 22.32 6.31 29.56
C LEU A 675 21.39 7.44 29.10
N GLU A 676 21.87 8.68 29.07
CA GLU A 676 21.10 9.83 28.60
C GLU A 676 20.86 9.76 27.08
N CYS A 677 21.84 9.31 26.29
CA CYS A 677 21.66 9.05 24.85
C CYS A 677 20.58 7.98 24.59
N ARG A 678 20.53 6.91 25.39
CA ARG A 678 19.46 5.89 25.33
C ARG A 678 18.08 6.48 25.59
N ARG A 679 17.95 7.26 26.67
CA ARG A 679 16.70 7.96 27.04
C ARG A 679 16.23 8.87 25.92
N ARG A 680 17.10 9.75 25.42
CA ARG A 680 16.78 10.68 24.32
C ARG A 680 16.42 9.94 23.02
N THR A 681 17.17 8.90 22.65
CA THR A 681 16.91 8.09 21.45
C THR A 681 15.56 7.37 21.55
N PHE A 682 15.26 6.75 22.69
CA PHE A 682 13.98 6.10 22.93
C PHE A 682 12.81 7.08 22.76
N TRP A 683 12.85 8.21 23.46
CA TRP A 683 11.73 9.14 23.48
C TRP A 683 11.56 9.93 22.16
N CYS A 684 12.63 10.11 21.37
CA CYS A 684 12.53 10.60 20.00
C CYS A 684 11.88 9.56 19.07
N ALA A 685 12.23 8.28 19.18
CA ALA A 685 11.59 7.20 18.44
C ALA A 685 10.11 7.04 18.83
N TYR A 686 9.78 7.03 20.12
CA TYR A 686 8.40 7.03 20.64
C TYR A 686 7.58 8.20 20.08
N SER A 687 8.18 9.38 20.00
CA SER A 687 7.49 10.55 19.44
C SER A 687 7.21 10.38 17.94
N LEU A 688 8.17 9.84 17.19
CA LEU A 688 8.00 9.55 15.76
C LEU A 688 6.92 8.48 15.50
N ASP A 689 6.89 7.40 16.28
CA ASP A 689 5.87 6.34 16.21
C ASP A 689 4.44 6.90 16.35
N ASN A 690 4.22 7.78 17.34
CA ASN A 690 2.95 8.47 17.54
C ASN A 690 2.54 9.32 16.31
N TYR A 691 3.47 10.04 15.70
CA TYR A 691 3.16 10.88 14.53
C TYR A 691 2.96 10.08 13.24
N LEU A 692 3.72 9.00 13.01
CA LEU A 692 3.47 8.07 11.91
C LEU A 692 2.09 7.40 12.03
N SER A 693 1.71 7.00 13.25
CA SER A 693 0.38 6.46 13.56
C SER A 693 -0.75 7.50 13.38
N ALA A 694 -0.50 8.78 13.69
CA ALA A 694 -1.43 9.87 13.44
C ALA A 694 -1.59 10.21 11.93
N ALA A 695 -0.52 10.11 11.14
CA ALA A 695 -0.56 10.41 9.71
C ALA A 695 -1.18 9.26 8.89
N LEU A 696 -0.64 8.04 9.07
CA LEU A 696 -0.99 6.87 8.25
C LEU A 696 -2.17 6.06 8.81
N GLY A 697 -2.56 6.28 10.07
CA GLY A 697 -3.60 5.49 10.74
C GLY A 697 -3.17 4.08 11.15
N ARG A 698 -1.90 3.71 10.91
CA ARG A 698 -1.34 2.39 11.23
C ARG A 698 -1.14 2.26 12.76
N PRO A 699 -1.16 1.03 13.32
CA PRO A 699 -0.84 0.81 14.74
C PRO A 699 0.54 1.34 15.13
N ARG A 700 0.71 1.65 16.42
CA ARG A 700 2.00 2.01 17.02
C ARG A 700 2.88 0.79 17.23
N THR A 701 4.20 0.99 17.18
CA THR A 701 5.23 0.02 17.57
C THR A 701 5.42 -0.04 19.09
N PHE A 702 5.29 1.08 19.79
CA PHE A 702 5.50 1.16 21.23
C PHE A 702 4.17 1.27 21.99
N HIS A 703 3.94 0.33 22.92
CA HIS A 703 2.79 0.35 23.83
C HIS A 703 3.21 0.89 25.19
N ASP A 704 2.35 1.73 25.80
CA ASP A 704 2.74 2.50 26.99
C ASP A 704 2.89 1.65 28.26
N GLU A 705 2.33 0.43 28.26
CA GLU A 705 2.44 -0.55 29.35
C GLU A 705 3.80 -1.29 29.36
N ASP A 706 4.54 -1.29 28.24
CA ASP A 706 5.83 -1.96 28.07
C ASP A 706 7.04 -1.03 28.36
N ILE A 707 6.78 0.17 28.88
CA ILE A 707 7.76 1.26 29.04
C ILE A 707 7.89 1.64 30.52
N ASP A 708 9.08 1.44 31.09
CA ASP A 708 9.47 2.06 32.37
C ASP A 708 10.65 3.04 32.26
N GLN A 709 11.16 3.28 31.05
CA GLN A 709 12.23 4.25 30.76
C GLN A 709 11.93 5.65 31.33
N GLU A 710 12.92 6.25 32.00
CA GLU A 710 12.83 7.61 32.51
C GLU A 710 12.82 8.66 31.39
N LEU A 711 12.22 9.83 31.63
CA LEU A 711 12.33 10.97 30.71
C LEU A 711 13.79 11.44 30.60
N PRO A 712 14.21 12.04 29.47
CA PRO A 712 15.54 12.63 29.33
C PRO A 712 15.76 13.77 30.33
N SER A 713 17.01 14.01 30.73
CA SER A 713 17.35 15.10 31.62
C SER A 713 17.35 16.45 30.89
N CYS A 714 16.94 17.52 31.58
CA CYS A 714 17.05 18.90 31.10
C CYS A 714 18.48 19.46 31.27
N SER A 715 19.47 18.65 30.88
CA SER A 715 20.91 18.94 30.96
C SER A 715 21.46 19.30 29.58
N GLU A 716 22.36 20.28 29.53
CA GLU A 716 23.13 20.55 28.31
C GLU A 716 24.19 19.47 28.09
N ASP A 717 24.56 19.24 26.85
CA ASP A 717 25.64 18.30 26.49
C ASP A 717 27.00 18.70 27.11
N ALA A 718 27.22 20.00 27.34
CA ALA A 718 28.41 20.48 28.04
C ALA A 718 28.42 20.20 29.56
N ASP A 719 27.25 19.90 30.15
CA ASP A 719 27.07 19.56 31.56
C ASP A 719 26.97 18.02 31.79
N LEU A 720 27.14 17.22 30.72
CA LEU A 720 26.98 15.76 30.71
C LEU A 720 28.34 15.06 30.55
N HIS A 721 28.86 14.49 31.63
CA HIS A 721 30.13 13.78 31.64
C HIS A 721 29.91 12.26 31.73
N ALA A 722 30.97 11.46 31.56
CA ALA A 722 30.82 10.00 31.56
C ALA A 722 30.50 9.45 32.97
N ASP A 723 31.07 10.08 33.99
CA ASP A 723 31.10 9.69 35.40
C ASP A 723 30.09 10.46 36.27
N HIS A 724 29.64 11.65 35.84
CA HIS A 724 28.63 12.45 36.54
C HIS A 724 27.86 13.40 35.60
N ILE A 725 26.79 14.01 36.12
CA ILE A 725 26.07 15.12 35.47
C ILE A 725 26.26 16.37 36.34
N THR A 726 26.73 17.47 35.75
CA THR A 726 26.99 18.72 36.46
C THR A 726 25.67 19.43 36.84
N PRO A 727 25.39 19.72 38.13
CA PRO A 727 24.15 20.37 38.54
C PRO A 727 24.04 21.82 38.02
N ARG A 728 22.99 22.07 37.22
CA ARG A 728 22.82 23.31 36.44
C ARG A 728 22.22 24.45 37.27
N MET A 729 23.04 25.10 38.11
CA MET A 729 22.64 26.27 38.90
C MET A 729 22.82 27.59 38.12
N GLY A 730 21.82 28.48 38.21
CA GLY A 730 21.91 29.89 37.79
C GLY A 730 21.99 30.19 36.28
N ARG A 731 21.95 29.18 35.40
CA ARG A 731 22.01 29.35 33.94
C ARG A 731 20.61 29.46 33.32
N GLY A 732 20.50 30.15 32.17
CA GLY A 732 19.24 30.43 31.45
C GLY A 732 18.53 29.20 30.86
N GLN A 733 17.66 29.37 29.86
CA GLN A 733 16.86 28.26 29.33
C GLN A 733 17.71 27.07 28.85
N SER A 734 17.25 25.84 29.07
CA SER A 734 17.92 24.62 28.57
C SER A 734 17.45 24.23 27.17
N LEU A 735 18.40 23.85 26.30
CA LEU A 735 18.11 23.32 24.96
C LEU A 735 17.34 21.99 25.00
N MET A 736 17.35 21.28 26.13
CA MET A 736 16.61 20.03 26.34
C MET A 736 15.20 20.23 26.91
N LEU A 737 14.80 21.45 27.33
CA LEU A 737 13.43 21.71 27.78
C LEU A 737 12.41 21.31 26.70
N ALA A 738 12.57 21.82 25.48
CA ALA A 738 11.59 21.61 24.42
C ALA A 738 11.52 20.15 23.92
N PRO A 739 12.64 19.41 23.77
CA PRO A 739 12.61 17.94 23.64
C PRO A 739 11.77 17.26 24.73
N VAL A 740 12.03 17.50 26.02
CA VAL A 740 11.30 16.86 27.13
C VAL A 740 9.82 17.26 27.14
N ALA A 741 9.50 18.53 26.86
CA ALA A 741 8.13 19.01 26.73
C ALA A 741 7.40 18.37 25.53
N HIS A 742 8.08 18.21 24.39
CA HIS A 742 7.51 17.55 23.21
C HIS A 742 7.20 16.07 23.49
N VAL A 743 8.07 15.39 24.25
CA VAL A 743 7.85 14.01 24.71
C VAL A 743 6.65 13.92 25.66
N LYS A 744 6.52 14.83 26.65
CA LYS A 744 5.32 14.93 27.50
C LYS A 744 4.04 15.06 26.66
N LEU A 745 4.04 15.97 25.69
CA LEU A 745 2.91 16.18 24.77
C LEU A 745 2.62 14.94 23.93
N SER A 746 3.65 14.26 23.43
CA SER A 746 3.53 13.04 22.64
C SER A 746 2.90 11.89 23.44
N ARG A 747 3.17 11.81 24.75
CA ARG A 747 2.45 10.89 25.68
C ARG A 747 0.96 11.23 25.88
N ILE A 748 0.50 12.43 25.52
CA ILE A 748 -0.92 12.77 25.46
C ILE A 748 -1.50 12.35 24.09
N VAL A 749 -0.74 12.58 23.00
CA VAL A 749 -1.11 12.14 21.64
C VAL A 749 -1.28 10.61 21.55
N SER A 750 -0.42 9.82 22.18
CA SER A 750 -0.56 8.36 22.25
C SER A 750 -1.87 7.90 22.90
N MET A 751 -2.28 8.53 24.01
CA MET A 751 -3.56 8.27 24.67
C MET A 751 -4.76 8.70 23.82
N ILE A 752 -4.66 9.84 23.11
CA ILE A 752 -5.67 10.29 22.14
C ILE A 752 -5.84 9.25 21.03
N LEU A 753 -4.74 8.77 20.43
CA LEU A 753 -4.76 7.74 19.38
C LEU A 753 -5.35 6.42 19.88
N ARG A 754 -5.00 5.99 21.09
CA ARG A 754 -5.54 4.74 21.70
C ARG A 754 -7.05 4.83 21.96
N ASP A 755 -7.51 5.92 22.57
CA ASP A 755 -8.86 5.97 23.18
C ASP A 755 -9.92 6.61 22.27
N LEU A 756 -9.57 7.63 21.48
CA LEU A 756 -10.50 8.31 20.56
C LEU A 756 -10.53 7.68 19.15
N TYR A 757 -9.49 6.93 18.77
CA TYR A 757 -9.37 6.28 17.45
C TYR A 757 -9.34 4.74 17.50
N SER A 758 -9.78 4.16 18.62
CA SER A 758 -9.99 2.71 18.75
C SER A 758 -10.95 2.18 17.66
N ILE A 759 -10.67 0.97 17.15
CA ILE A 759 -11.52 0.26 16.16
C ILE A 759 -12.93 -0.01 16.71
N ARG A 760 -13.09 -0.14 18.04
CA ARG A 760 -14.40 -0.35 18.67
C ARG A 760 -15.14 0.99 18.79
N PRO A 761 -16.37 1.11 18.25
CA PRO A 761 -17.12 2.37 18.28
C PRO A 761 -17.53 2.72 19.72
N SER A 762 -16.91 3.78 20.25
CA SER A 762 -17.21 4.30 21.58
C SER A 762 -18.47 5.17 21.60
N SER A 763 -19.24 5.08 22.69
CA SER A 763 -20.50 5.83 22.85
C SER A 763 -20.25 7.34 22.73
N PHE A 764 -21.26 8.10 22.32
CA PHE A 764 -21.11 9.55 22.14
C PHE A 764 -20.70 10.23 23.45
N SER A 765 -21.34 9.90 24.56
CA SER A 765 -21.00 10.39 25.90
C SER A 765 -19.55 10.06 26.29
N ASN A 766 -19.09 8.82 26.04
CA ASN A 766 -17.70 8.46 26.31
C ASN A 766 -16.70 9.23 25.43
N ARG A 767 -17.04 9.53 24.17
CA ARG A 767 -16.21 10.37 23.30
C ARG A 767 -16.15 11.82 23.79
N CYS A 768 -17.24 12.40 24.27
CA CYS A 768 -17.22 13.72 24.92
C CYS A 768 -16.36 13.72 26.19
N ALA A 769 -16.50 12.70 27.05
CA ALA A 769 -15.70 12.58 28.27
C ALA A 769 -14.19 12.43 27.98
N LEU A 770 -13.83 11.60 27.00
CA LEU A 770 -12.44 11.44 26.54
C LEU A 770 -11.91 12.72 25.88
N ALA A 771 -12.71 13.40 25.07
CA ALA A 771 -12.32 14.68 24.47
C ALA A 771 -12.05 15.72 25.56
N ALA A 772 -13.00 15.97 26.47
CA ALA A 772 -12.83 16.91 27.58
C ALA A 772 -11.60 16.59 28.45
N LYS A 773 -11.38 15.30 28.79
CA LYS A 773 -10.18 14.81 29.48
C LYS A 773 -8.90 15.19 28.72
N TYR A 774 -8.82 14.93 27.42
CA TYR A 774 -7.61 15.21 26.65
C TYR A 774 -7.41 16.70 26.37
N SER A 775 -8.47 17.48 26.15
CA SER A 775 -8.39 18.94 26.11
C SER A 775 -7.91 19.53 27.45
N GLN A 776 -8.31 18.96 28.60
CA GLN A 776 -7.82 19.37 29.91
C GLN A 776 -6.34 19.02 30.09
N ASN A 777 -5.92 17.79 29.74
CA ASN A 777 -4.52 17.39 29.80
C ASN A 777 -3.63 18.25 28.90
N LEU A 778 -4.09 18.60 27.69
CA LEU A 778 -3.39 19.50 26.78
C LEU A 778 -3.29 20.92 27.36
N LYS A 779 -4.39 21.48 27.89
CA LYS A 779 -4.39 22.80 28.55
C LYS A 779 -3.46 22.84 29.77
N HIS A 780 -3.41 21.77 30.58
CA HIS A 780 -2.45 21.64 31.69
C HIS A 780 -1.00 21.63 31.20
N TRP A 781 -0.69 20.85 30.16
CA TRP A 781 0.64 20.83 29.54
C TRP A 781 1.03 22.20 28.98
N ARG A 782 0.09 22.97 28.40
CA ARG A 782 0.38 24.33 27.92
C ARG A 782 0.64 25.27 29.10
N ALA A 783 -0.11 25.16 30.19
CA ALA A 783 0.11 25.95 31.41
C ALA A 783 1.46 25.66 32.08
N GLU A 784 1.97 24.41 32.04
CA GLU A 784 3.35 24.08 32.44
C GLU A 784 4.42 24.78 31.58
N MET A 785 4.05 25.26 30.39
CA MET A 785 4.96 25.72 29.34
C MET A 785 4.75 27.19 28.93
N SER A 786 3.85 27.94 29.58
CA SER A 786 3.48 29.31 29.18
C SER A 786 4.68 30.26 29.12
N GLN A 787 5.61 30.15 30.08
CA GLN A 787 6.86 30.93 30.13
C GLN A 787 7.77 30.76 28.90
N PHE A 788 7.57 29.69 28.12
CA PHE A 788 8.31 29.41 26.89
C PHE A 788 7.46 29.54 25.61
N LEU A 789 6.14 29.35 25.70
CA LEU A 789 5.22 29.35 24.56
C LEU A 789 4.49 30.67 24.33
N ASP A 790 4.12 31.35 25.41
CA ASP A 790 3.16 32.46 25.44
C ASP A 790 3.83 33.78 25.92
N ASP A 791 4.76 33.71 26.88
CA ASP A 791 5.44 34.89 27.44
C ASP A 791 6.45 35.52 26.48
N GLY A 792 6.05 36.62 25.82
CA GLY A 792 6.85 37.34 24.83
C GLY A 792 8.15 38.02 25.34
N VAL A 793 8.46 37.91 26.64
CA VAL A 793 9.64 38.54 27.28
C VAL A 793 10.74 37.50 27.62
N ASN A 794 10.60 36.25 27.18
CA ASN A 794 11.64 35.23 27.39
C ASN A 794 12.89 35.52 26.55
N THR A 795 13.97 36.00 27.19
CA THR A 795 15.22 36.40 26.54
C THR A 795 15.95 35.27 25.80
N ALA A 796 15.64 34.00 26.09
CA ALA A 796 16.17 32.87 25.32
C ALA A 796 15.67 32.88 23.86
N LEU A 797 14.50 33.48 23.60
CA LEU A 797 13.94 33.63 22.25
C LEU A 797 14.74 34.60 21.36
N LEU A 798 15.78 35.27 21.86
CA LEU A 798 16.77 35.95 21.03
C LEU A 798 17.63 34.97 20.21
N ILE A 799 17.71 33.70 20.61
CA ILE A 799 18.50 32.67 19.93
C ILE A 799 17.58 31.87 18.98
N PRO A 800 17.87 31.78 17.66
CA PRO A 800 16.95 31.18 16.68
C PRO A 800 16.50 29.74 16.96
N ILE A 801 17.32 28.93 17.65
CA ILE A 801 16.95 27.55 17.99
C ILE A 801 15.80 27.49 19.01
N PHE A 802 15.73 28.42 19.96
CA PHE A 802 14.62 28.50 20.92
C PHE A 802 13.35 29.01 20.25
N GLN A 803 13.44 29.92 19.28
CA GLN A 803 12.31 30.31 18.43
C GLN A 803 11.75 29.10 17.67
N ARG A 804 12.61 28.33 16.98
CA ARG A 804 12.17 27.10 16.29
C ARG A 804 11.57 26.08 17.25
N GLN A 805 12.17 25.88 18.43
CA GLN A 805 11.60 25.00 19.46
C GLN A 805 10.19 25.43 19.91
N ARG A 806 9.99 26.72 20.20
CA ARG A 806 8.67 27.29 20.54
C ARG A 806 7.65 27.05 19.43
N ASN A 807 8.03 27.32 18.18
CA ASN A 807 7.13 27.21 17.03
C ASN A 807 6.74 25.74 16.77
N VAL A 808 7.67 24.79 16.91
CA VAL A 808 7.39 23.34 16.82
C VAL A 808 6.43 22.88 17.92
N LEU A 809 6.64 23.32 19.17
CA LEU A 809 5.77 22.97 20.29
C LEU A 809 4.35 23.55 20.13
N ASN A 810 4.23 24.78 19.65
CA ASN A 810 2.93 25.40 19.36
C ASN A 810 2.16 24.64 18.28
N LEU A 811 2.80 24.33 17.14
CA LEU A 811 2.17 23.54 16.07
C LEU A 811 1.77 22.13 16.55
N ALA A 812 2.63 21.45 17.31
CA ALA A 812 2.34 20.13 17.86
C ALA A 812 1.14 20.14 18.85
N TYR A 813 1.05 21.18 19.70
CA TYR A 813 -0.06 21.35 20.64
C TYR A 813 -1.39 21.57 19.91
N TRP A 814 -1.44 22.47 18.94
CA TRP A 814 -2.67 22.73 18.19
C TRP A 814 -3.05 21.56 17.30
N HIS A 815 -2.09 20.82 16.74
CA HIS A 815 -2.37 19.54 16.08
C HIS A 815 -2.96 18.50 17.04
N ALA A 816 -2.49 18.41 18.29
CA ALA A 816 -3.08 17.52 19.30
C ALA A 816 -4.53 17.92 19.67
N MET A 817 -4.85 19.22 19.68
CA MET A 817 -6.23 19.70 19.80
C MET A 817 -7.09 19.31 18.59
N ILE A 818 -6.58 19.46 17.35
CA ILE A 818 -7.26 18.98 16.12
C ILE A 818 -7.50 17.47 16.20
N LEU A 819 -6.50 16.67 16.59
CA LEU A 819 -6.65 15.21 16.80
C LEU A 819 -7.69 14.88 17.87
N THR A 820 -7.84 15.69 18.91
CA THR A 820 -8.85 15.48 19.96
C THR A 820 -10.27 15.75 19.45
N HIS A 821 -10.46 16.83 18.68
CA HIS A 821 -11.80 17.37 18.38
C HIS A 821 -12.33 17.08 16.97
N ARG A 822 -11.50 16.78 15.97
CA ARG A 822 -11.98 16.49 14.59
C ARG A 822 -13.02 15.35 14.46
N PRO A 823 -13.11 14.32 15.35
CA PRO A 823 -14.17 13.31 15.24
C PRO A 823 -15.59 13.88 15.36
N PHE A 824 -15.75 15.06 15.98
CA PHE A 824 -17.05 15.71 16.17
C PHE A 824 -17.54 16.42 14.90
N LEU A 825 -16.65 16.94 14.06
CA LEU A 825 -17.00 17.51 12.74
C LEU A 825 -17.78 16.51 11.88
N LEU A 826 -17.46 15.21 11.96
CA LEU A 826 -18.17 14.19 11.17
C LEU A 826 -19.66 14.07 11.55
N SER A 827 -20.07 14.43 12.76
CA SER A 827 -21.46 14.31 13.20
C SER A 827 -22.40 15.33 12.56
N ASN A 828 -21.91 16.53 12.21
CA ASN A 828 -22.67 17.57 11.53
C ASN A 828 -23.18 17.15 10.15
N PHE A 829 -22.48 16.26 9.43
CA PHE A 829 -22.96 15.73 8.15
C PHE A 829 -24.32 15.00 8.25
N ALA A 830 -24.69 14.47 9.43
CA ALA A 830 -26.02 13.90 9.65
C ALA A 830 -27.15 14.96 9.67
N ARG A 831 -26.81 16.25 9.80
CA ARG A 831 -27.73 17.38 9.58
C ARG A 831 -27.96 17.60 8.07
N LEU A 832 -26.89 17.59 7.26
CA LEU A 832 -26.93 17.88 5.81
C LEU A 832 -27.76 16.90 4.98
N GLN A 833 -27.90 15.65 5.44
CA GLN A 833 -28.72 14.62 4.78
C GLN A 833 -30.22 14.70 5.16
N ARG A 834 -30.60 15.46 6.21
CA ARG A 834 -32.00 15.60 6.66
C ARG A 834 -32.67 16.81 6.00
N ASN A 835 -32.91 16.71 4.69
CA ASN A 835 -33.56 17.78 3.92
C ASN A 835 -34.98 18.11 4.42
N GLY A 836 -35.14 19.29 5.01
CA GLY A 836 -36.32 20.17 4.86
C GLY A 836 -37.62 19.86 5.62
N LYS A 837 -37.97 18.60 5.95
CA LYS A 837 -39.36 18.27 6.38
C LYS A 837 -39.55 17.57 7.74
N SER A 838 -38.52 17.43 8.59
CA SER A 838 -38.69 16.86 9.94
C SER A 838 -38.71 17.93 11.04
N ARG A 839 -39.82 17.98 11.77
CA ARG A 839 -40.12 18.91 12.88
C ARG A 839 -39.06 18.83 13.99
N ARG A 840 -38.71 19.98 14.61
CA ARG A 840 -37.73 20.09 15.71
C ARG A 840 -38.01 19.08 16.84
N LYS A 841 -37.23 17.99 16.90
CA LYS A 841 -36.85 17.33 18.17
C LYS A 841 -35.44 17.79 18.51
N SER A 842 -35.19 18.13 19.78
CA SER A 842 -33.84 18.46 20.23
C SER A 842 -32.90 17.27 20.01
N ILE A 843 -31.70 17.53 19.50
CA ILE A 843 -30.66 16.53 19.34
C ILE A 843 -29.92 16.46 20.69
N PRO A 844 -29.82 15.27 21.33
CA PRO A 844 -29.01 15.13 22.53
C PRO A 844 -27.57 15.59 22.28
N HIS A 845 -27.04 16.40 23.20
CA HIS A 845 -25.66 16.91 23.15
C HIS A 845 -25.31 17.79 21.94
N LYS A 846 -26.26 18.57 21.43
CA LYS A 846 -25.99 19.63 20.43
C LYS A 846 -24.81 20.50 20.86
N ASP A 847 -24.85 20.99 22.09
CA ASP A 847 -23.98 22.11 22.50
C ASP A 847 -22.54 21.62 22.76
N GLN A 848 -22.35 20.42 23.32
CA GLN A 848 -21.01 19.79 23.43
C GLN A 848 -20.40 19.41 22.06
N THR A 849 -21.26 19.16 21.05
CA THR A 849 -20.80 18.95 19.67
C THR A 849 -20.28 20.26 19.08
N GLU A 850 -21.01 21.35 19.28
CA GLU A 850 -20.65 22.67 18.73
C GLU A 850 -19.45 23.28 19.48
N GLU A 851 -19.34 23.11 20.80
CA GLU A 851 -18.13 23.40 21.60
C GLU A 851 -16.91 22.64 21.05
N SER A 852 -17.04 21.34 20.79
CA SER A 852 -15.95 20.53 20.23
C SER A 852 -15.57 20.96 18.81
N VAL A 853 -16.54 21.34 17.98
CA VAL A 853 -16.28 21.84 16.63
C VAL A 853 -15.53 23.16 16.68
N ASN A 854 -15.93 24.10 17.53
CA ASN A 854 -15.25 25.38 17.72
C ASN A 854 -13.80 25.17 18.20
N ALA A 855 -13.58 24.35 19.23
CA ALA A 855 -12.23 24.02 19.70
C ALA A 855 -11.33 23.35 18.63
N CYS A 856 -11.93 22.72 17.61
CA CYS A 856 -11.20 22.19 16.45
C CYS A 856 -10.86 23.28 15.41
N LEU A 857 -11.73 24.28 15.25
CA LEU A 857 -11.55 25.42 14.35
C LEU A 857 -10.52 26.41 14.89
N ASP A 858 -10.61 26.75 16.19
CA ASP A 858 -9.66 27.62 16.88
C ASP A 858 -8.24 27.06 16.75
N ALA A 859 -8.09 25.75 16.96
CA ALA A 859 -6.83 25.04 16.78
C ALA A 859 -6.33 25.03 15.31
N ALA A 860 -7.24 24.89 14.34
CA ALA A 860 -6.87 24.96 12.92
C ALA A 860 -6.44 26.38 12.49
N MET A 861 -7.13 27.42 12.98
CA MET A 861 -6.75 28.82 12.78
C MET A 861 -5.36 29.10 13.36
N HIS A 862 -5.11 28.73 14.62
CA HIS A 862 -3.79 28.93 15.23
C HIS A 862 -2.65 28.20 14.51
N VAL A 863 -2.89 27.03 13.89
CA VAL A 863 -1.90 26.39 13.01
C VAL A 863 -1.65 27.23 11.76
N VAL A 864 -2.71 27.64 11.06
CA VAL A 864 -2.62 28.48 9.84
C VAL A 864 -1.90 29.80 10.11
N ASP A 865 -2.20 30.46 11.22
CA ASP A 865 -1.59 31.74 11.57
C ASP A 865 -0.13 31.54 12.00
N THR A 866 0.19 30.48 12.75
CA THR A 866 1.61 30.13 13.04
C THR A 866 2.41 29.85 11.76
N VAL A 867 1.80 29.22 10.74
CA VAL A 867 2.42 28.98 9.42
C VAL A 867 2.63 30.30 8.66
N ASN A 868 1.65 31.19 8.69
CA ASN A 868 1.77 32.52 8.12
C ASN A 868 2.93 33.32 8.75
N ASP A 869 3.02 33.31 10.08
CA ASP A 869 4.04 34.07 10.82
C ASP A 869 5.45 33.51 10.57
N LEU A 870 5.58 32.18 10.44
CA LEU A 870 6.82 31.53 10.00
C LEU A 870 7.24 31.98 8.60
N ILE A 871 6.31 32.24 7.68
CA ILE A 871 6.61 32.71 6.32
C ILE A 871 7.00 34.18 6.32
N GLN A 872 6.23 35.03 7.01
CA GLN A 872 6.53 36.46 7.13
C GLN A 872 7.90 36.73 7.79
N ALA A 873 8.31 35.87 8.73
CA ALA A 873 9.62 35.93 9.37
C ALA A 873 10.77 35.27 8.58
N GLY A 874 10.51 34.67 7.40
CA GLY A 874 11.52 33.91 6.64
C GLY A 874 12.01 32.63 7.33
N GLN A 875 11.19 32.05 8.22
CA GLN A 875 11.52 30.92 9.09
C GLN A 875 10.86 29.59 8.67
N LEU A 876 10.29 29.49 7.46
CA LEU A 876 9.73 28.24 6.96
C LEU A 876 10.77 27.43 6.17
N PHE A 877 10.96 26.17 6.56
CA PHE A 877 11.96 25.28 5.98
C PHE A 877 11.30 24.01 5.45
N ARG A 878 11.36 23.80 4.13
CA ARG A 878 10.78 22.66 3.40
C ARG A 878 11.13 21.30 4.03
N ALA A 879 12.37 21.14 4.49
CA ALA A 879 12.85 19.92 5.14
C ALA A 879 12.16 19.58 6.48
N PHE A 880 11.48 20.54 7.12
CA PHE A 880 10.79 20.29 8.39
C PHE A 880 9.34 19.82 8.16
N TRP A 881 9.20 18.57 7.71
CA TRP A 881 7.95 17.94 7.24
C TRP A 881 6.72 18.15 8.13
N PHE A 882 6.92 18.24 9.45
CA PHE A 882 5.86 18.47 10.44
C PHE A 882 5.02 19.70 10.12
N THR A 883 5.63 20.82 9.69
CA THR A 883 4.86 22.04 9.41
C THR A 883 3.88 21.82 8.26
N SER A 884 4.33 21.21 7.15
CA SER A 884 3.48 20.91 5.99
C SER A 884 2.36 19.92 6.34
N TYR A 885 2.64 18.89 7.15
CA TYR A 885 1.63 17.93 7.62
C TYR A 885 0.59 18.57 8.54
N PHE A 886 1.03 19.36 9.52
CA PHE A 886 0.12 20.06 10.44
C PHE A 886 -0.72 21.11 9.71
N ALA A 887 -0.11 21.89 8.80
CA ALA A 887 -0.80 22.86 7.95
C ALA A 887 -1.87 22.19 7.08
N PHE A 888 -1.53 21.12 6.35
CA PHE A 888 -2.50 20.33 5.60
C PHE A 888 -3.66 19.83 6.48
N SER A 889 -3.36 19.30 7.67
CA SER A 889 -4.40 18.85 8.61
C SER A 889 -5.26 20.00 9.15
N ALA A 890 -4.78 21.24 9.17
CA ALA A 890 -5.58 22.41 9.55
C ALA A 890 -6.45 22.92 8.39
N VAL A 891 -5.89 23.09 7.19
CA VAL A 891 -6.64 23.56 6.01
C VAL A 891 -7.78 22.60 5.64
N VAL A 892 -7.55 21.28 5.76
CA VAL A 892 -8.61 20.26 5.62
C VAL A 892 -9.79 20.51 6.58
N ILE A 893 -9.52 20.88 7.83
CA ILE A 893 -10.56 21.14 8.84
C ILE A 893 -11.38 22.38 8.48
N LEU A 894 -10.71 23.46 8.05
CA LEU A 894 -11.34 24.71 7.67
C LEU A 894 -12.25 24.55 6.44
N TYR A 895 -11.77 23.91 5.35
CA TYR A 895 -12.61 23.65 4.18
C TYR A 895 -13.77 22.69 4.47
N VAL A 896 -13.55 21.61 5.24
CA VAL A 896 -14.62 20.69 5.62
C VAL A 896 -15.70 21.37 6.45
N TYR A 897 -15.34 22.37 7.27
CA TYR A 897 -16.32 23.20 7.98
C TYR A 897 -17.06 24.18 7.05
N THR A 898 -16.37 24.86 6.13
CA THR A 898 -17.01 25.72 5.11
C THR A 898 -18.06 24.94 4.30
N ILE A 899 -17.71 23.73 3.85
CA ILE A 899 -18.63 22.82 3.14
C ILE A 899 -19.86 22.44 4.00
N GLN A 900 -19.72 22.35 5.33
CA GLN A 900 -20.84 22.11 6.24
C GLN A 900 -21.76 23.32 6.39
N GLN A 901 -21.23 24.53 6.31
CA GLN A 901 -21.97 25.77 6.53
C GLN A 901 -22.66 26.31 5.26
N ARG A 902 -22.95 25.44 4.28
CA ARG A 902 -23.64 25.75 3.00
C ARG A 902 -25.02 26.43 3.10
N THR A 903 -25.58 26.60 4.30
CA THR A 903 -26.86 27.31 4.55
C THR A 903 -26.74 28.39 5.63
N ALA A 904 -25.52 28.82 5.96
CA ALA A 904 -25.24 29.90 6.90
C ALA A 904 -24.83 31.18 6.14
N PRO A 905 -25.04 32.38 6.71
CA PRO A 905 -24.56 33.63 6.11
C PRO A 905 -23.04 33.60 5.93
N THR A 906 -22.55 34.31 4.90
CA THR A 906 -21.14 34.35 4.50
C THR A 906 -20.19 34.61 5.66
N GLU A 907 -20.56 35.54 6.55
CA GLU A 907 -19.87 35.90 7.80
C GLU A 907 -19.48 34.69 8.67
N ALA A 908 -20.29 33.63 8.69
CA ALA A 908 -20.10 32.46 9.56
C ALA A 908 -19.02 31.48 9.07
N TRP A 909 -18.52 31.63 7.83
CA TRP A 909 -17.52 30.73 7.24
C TRP A 909 -16.42 31.42 6.43
N GLN A 910 -16.60 32.67 6.00
CA GLN A 910 -15.66 33.39 5.12
C GLN A 910 -14.27 33.56 5.73
N ALA A 911 -14.16 33.83 7.04
CA ALA A 911 -12.87 33.96 7.72
C ALA A 911 -12.05 32.66 7.65
N TYR A 912 -12.69 31.52 7.93
CA TYR A 912 -12.06 30.19 7.84
C TYR A 912 -11.67 29.84 6.40
N PHE A 913 -12.53 30.14 5.41
CA PHE A 913 -12.22 29.90 4.00
C PHE A 913 -11.04 30.76 3.51
N ASN A 914 -10.99 32.04 3.88
CA ASN A 914 -9.90 32.94 3.50
C ASN A 914 -8.56 32.52 4.14
N ALA A 915 -8.58 32.08 5.40
CA ALA A 915 -7.40 31.55 6.08
C ALA A 915 -6.92 30.23 5.44
N ALA A 916 -7.86 29.33 5.11
CA ALA A 916 -7.57 28.08 4.40
C ALA A 916 -6.90 28.34 3.03
N CYS A 917 -7.46 29.22 2.21
CA CYS A 917 -6.90 29.62 0.92
C CYS A 917 -5.51 30.27 1.07
N ARG A 918 -5.32 31.18 2.03
CA ARG A 918 -4.00 31.79 2.32
C ARG A 918 -2.95 30.71 2.62
N CYS A 919 -3.28 29.77 3.50
CA CYS A 919 -2.37 28.70 3.89
C CYS A 919 -2.10 27.71 2.75
N GLN A 920 -3.09 27.40 1.91
CA GLN A 920 -2.89 26.56 0.73
C GLN A 920 -1.93 27.20 -0.28
N THR A 921 -2.11 28.49 -0.59
CA THR A 921 -1.17 29.22 -1.47
C THR A 921 0.24 29.25 -0.87
N GLN A 922 0.33 29.45 0.45
CA GLN A 922 1.59 29.41 1.22
C GLN A 922 2.27 28.03 1.23
N LEU A 923 1.50 26.93 1.12
CA LEU A 923 2.04 25.58 0.93
C LEU A 923 2.46 25.32 -0.53
N ALA A 924 1.71 25.86 -1.51
CA ALA A 924 2.03 25.75 -2.93
C ALA A 924 3.34 26.46 -3.28
N SER A 925 3.62 27.62 -2.66
CA SER A 925 4.90 28.34 -2.80
C SER A 925 6.14 27.64 -2.18
N LEU A 926 6.00 26.39 -1.74
CA LEU A 926 7.08 25.52 -1.25
C LEU A 926 7.25 24.25 -2.11
N ALA A 927 6.45 24.13 -3.17
CA ALA A 927 6.31 22.94 -3.99
C ALA A 927 7.04 23.12 -5.34
N ASP A 928 8.34 23.42 -5.29
CA ASP A 928 9.16 23.81 -6.45
C ASP A 928 9.16 22.77 -7.60
N HIS A 929 8.82 21.52 -7.30
CA HIS A 929 8.75 20.40 -8.25
C HIS A 929 7.55 19.48 -7.97
N GLU A 930 7.04 18.85 -9.03
CA GLU A 930 5.77 18.10 -9.11
C GLU A 930 5.69 16.84 -8.22
N SER A 931 6.79 16.41 -7.58
CA SER A 931 6.87 15.17 -6.79
C SER A 931 6.81 15.36 -5.25
N THR A 932 6.82 16.61 -4.77
CA THR A 932 6.84 16.93 -3.33
C THR A 932 5.56 16.49 -2.60
N LEU A 933 5.64 16.24 -1.29
CA LEU A 933 4.45 16.02 -0.45
C LEU A 933 3.60 17.30 -0.35
N ALA A 934 4.21 18.48 -0.45
CA ALA A 934 3.50 19.76 -0.52
C ALA A 934 2.60 19.84 -1.77
N ALA A 935 3.13 19.53 -2.95
CA ALA A 935 2.32 19.44 -4.18
C ALA A 935 1.15 18.45 -4.02
N ARG A 936 1.42 17.24 -3.49
CA ARG A 936 0.40 16.21 -3.22
C ARG A 936 -0.66 16.65 -2.19
N TYR A 937 -0.31 17.49 -1.22
CA TYR A 937 -1.28 18.13 -0.33
C TYR A 937 -2.12 19.16 -1.08
N CYS A 938 -1.50 20.06 -1.85
CA CYS A 938 -2.19 21.12 -2.59
C CYS A 938 -3.27 20.59 -3.53
N LEU A 939 -3.02 19.48 -4.26
CA LEU A 939 -4.01 18.86 -5.14
C LEU A 939 -5.35 18.55 -4.43
N VAL A 940 -5.29 17.92 -3.25
CA VAL A 940 -6.51 17.54 -2.50
C VAL A 940 -7.09 18.74 -1.72
N LEU A 941 -6.28 19.74 -1.39
CA LEU A 941 -6.78 21.02 -0.89
C LEU A 941 -7.56 21.78 -1.99
N ASP A 942 -7.15 21.70 -3.26
CA ASP A 942 -7.88 22.31 -4.39
C ASP A 942 -9.22 21.65 -4.68
N GLU A 943 -9.35 20.33 -4.53
CA GLU A 943 -10.65 19.65 -4.62
C GLU A 943 -11.60 20.14 -3.51
N LEU A 944 -11.10 20.27 -2.28
CA LEU A 944 -11.86 20.77 -1.13
C LEU A 944 -12.24 22.25 -1.29
N ARG A 945 -11.31 23.09 -1.79
CA ARG A 945 -11.53 24.50 -2.10
C ARG A 945 -12.62 24.68 -3.16
N THR A 946 -12.56 23.87 -4.22
CA THR A 946 -13.54 23.88 -5.33
C THR A 946 -14.93 23.46 -4.85
N GLU A 947 -15.03 22.42 -4.00
CA GLU A 947 -16.32 22.02 -3.42
C GLU A 947 -16.87 23.04 -2.42
N ALA A 948 -16.02 23.72 -1.66
CA ALA A 948 -16.44 24.81 -0.76
C ALA A 948 -17.01 26.01 -1.54
N LEU A 949 -16.40 26.39 -2.66
CA LEU A 949 -16.95 27.40 -3.58
C LEU A 949 -18.31 26.96 -4.15
N ARG A 950 -18.37 25.77 -4.76
CA ARG A 950 -19.60 25.25 -5.40
C ARG A 950 -20.80 25.14 -4.43
N GLN A 951 -20.57 24.81 -3.16
CA GLN A 951 -21.65 24.75 -2.15
C GLN A 951 -22.11 26.13 -1.67
N THR A 952 -21.29 27.17 -1.80
CA THR A 952 -21.60 28.55 -1.34
C THR A 952 -22.16 29.41 -2.48
N GLU A 953 -21.68 29.27 -3.71
CA GLU A 953 -22.23 29.86 -4.94
C GLU A 953 -23.70 29.50 -5.15
N ARG A 954 -24.09 28.26 -4.83
CA ARG A 954 -25.48 27.77 -4.90
C ARG A 954 -26.49 28.57 -4.06
N HIS A 955 -26.04 29.41 -3.14
CA HIS A 955 -26.90 30.29 -2.36
C HIS A 955 -26.99 31.73 -2.91
N GLN A 956 -26.13 32.11 -3.86
CA GLN A 956 -26.07 33.47 -4.42
C GLN A 956 -27.03 33.71 -5.61
N SER A 957 -27.71 32.66 -6.11
CA SER A 957 -28.79 32.81 -7.09
C SER A 957 -30.14 33.05 -6.39
N PRO A 958 -30.69 34.29 -6.40
CA PRO A 958 -32.04 34.53 -5.90
C PRO A 958 -33.08 33.86 -6.81
N ALA A 959 -34.15 33.32 -6.23
CA ALA A 959 -35.22 32.68 -6.99
C ALA A 959 -36.03 33.72 -7.79
N VAL A 960 -35.91 33.71 -9.11
CA VAL A 960 -36.74 34.52 -10.01
C VAL A 960 -38.14 33.89 -10.09
N THR A 961 -39.08 34.44 -9.33
CA THR A 961 -40.49 34.02 -9.37
C THR A 961 -41.14 34.47 -10.69
N HIS A 962 -41.73 33.53 -11.44
CA HIS A 962 -42.47 33.86 -12.66
C HIS A 962 -43.71 34.73 -12.37
N GLN A 963 -43.74 35.94 -12.90
CA GLN A 963 -44.97 36.62 -13.33
C GLN A 963 -44.73 37.25 -14.71
N ALA A 964 -45.74 37.19 -15.58
CA ALA A 964 -45.68 37.76 -16.93
C ALA A 964 -46.32 39.15 -16.95
N GLY A 965 -45.66 40.10 -17.61
CA GLY A 965 -46.12 41.48 -17.81
C GLY A 965 -45.40 42.10 -19.01
N GLN A 966 -46.08 42.98 -19.74
CA GLN A 966 -45.63 43.49 -21.05
C GLN A 966 -44.88 44.84 -20.94
N ASN A 967 -44.27 45.23 -22.08
CA ASN A 967 -43.79 46.58 -22.43
C ASN A 967 -42.45 47.08 -21.84
N GLY A 968 -41.36 46.70 -22.53
CA GLY A 968 -40.59 47.63 -23.38
C GLY A 968 -39.86 48.83 -22.73
N GLY A 969 -38.51 48.76 -22.72
CA GLY A 969 -37.64 49.90 -22.43
C GLY A 969 -36.16 49.62 -22.70
N GLN A 970 -35.60 50.33 -23.69
CA GLN A 970 -34.16 50.60 -23.96
C GLN A 970 -33.09 49.57 -23.53
N ILE A 971 -32.44 48.96 -24.53
CA ILE A 971 -31.07 48.43 -24.41
C ILE A 971 -30.07 49.57 -24.68
N CYS A 972 -29.08 49.75 -23.81
CA CYS A 972 -27.83 50.42 -24.18
C CYS A 972 -26.64 49.72 -23.49
N ARG A 973 -25.48 49.72 -24.15
CA ARG A 973 -24.23 49.13 -23.66
C ARG A 973 -23.36 50.21 -23.01
N THR A 974 -22.67 49.87 -21.94
CA THR A 974 -21.39 50.53 -21.61
C THR A 974 -20.42 49.53 -21.00
N ALA A 975 -19.13 49.67 -21.31
CA ALA A 975 -18.06 48.84 -20.78
C ALA A 975 -17.49 49.41 -19.47
N VAL A 976 -16.68 48.61 -18.77
CA VAL A 976 -15.77 49.10 -17.73
C VAL A 976 -14.38 49.24 -18.36
N VAL A 977 -13.87 50.47 -18.41
CA VAL A 977 -12.49 50.82 -18.82
C VAL A 977 -11.93 51.74 -17.73
N ALA A 978 -10.63 51.66 -17.48
CA ALA A 978 -9.96 52.39 -16.40
C ALA A 978 -9.81 53.89 -16.68
N ALA A 979 -9.75 54.69 -15.61
CA ALA A 979 -9.27 56.07 -15.63
C ALA A 979 -8.74 56.49 -14.24
N GLY A 980 -7.57 57.13 -14.20
CA GLY A 980 -7.26 58.19 -13.21
C GLY A 980 -7.76 59.54 -13.74
N HIS A 981 -7.33 60.70 -13.25
CA HIS A 981 -6.32 61.04 -12.24
C HIS A 981 -6.52 62.54 -11.89
N GLU A 982 -6.28 62.98 -10.65
CA GLU A 982 -6.05 64.41 -10.29
C GLU A 982 -5.51 64.43 -8.83
N ASP A 983 -4.21 64.61 -8.57
CA ASP A 983 -3.33 65.81 -8.63
C ASP A 983 -3.46 66.80 -7.46
N VAL A 984 -2.54 66.69 -6.49
CA VAL A 984 -2.04 67.79 -5.62
C VAL A 984 -0.54 67.58 -5.38
N GLN A 985 0.24 68.67 -5.49
CA GLN A 985 1.71 68.76 -5.40
C GLN A 985 2.13 69.67 -4.20
N PRO A 986 3.43 69.87 -3.89
CA PRO A 986 4.65 69.04 -3.99
C PRO A 986 5.55 69.15 -2.71
N GLN A 987 6.89 68.98 -2.86
CA GLN A 987 8.01 69.33 -1.94
C GLN A 987 8.46 68.24 -0.92
N HIS A 988 9.76 67.98 -0.69
CA HIS A 988 11.01 68.46 -1.34
C HIS A 988 12.18 67.45 -1.17
N GLU A 989 13.27 67.63 -1.95
CA GLU A 989 14.64 67.02 -1.84
C GLU A 989 14.73 65.47 -2.03
N GLN A 990 15.41 64.87 -3.02
CA GLN A 990 16.65 65.12 -3.78
C GLN A 990 17.99 64.86 -3.07
N GLN A 991 18.66 63.75 -3.45
CA GLN A 991 19.95 63.83 -4.15
C GLN A 991 20.17 62.60 -5.06
N GLN A 992 21.12 62.70 -6.02
CA GLN A 992 21.29 61.79 -7.16
C GLN A 992 22.71 61.18 -7.23
N HIS A 993 23.02 60.57 -8.38
CA HIS A 993 24.34 60.28 -8.98
C HIS A 993 24.86 58.82 -8.78
N HIS A 994 25.40 58.13 -9.81
CA HIS A 994 25.55 58.48 -11.23
C HIS A 994 25.89 57.28 -12.15
N LEU A 995 25.44 57.31 -13.42
CA LEU A 995 26.11 56.80 -14.67
C LEU A 995 26.42 55.28 -14.77
N ALA A 996 26.64 54.64 -15.94
CA ALA A 996 26.44 54.91 -17.39
C ALA A 996 26.48 53.53 -18.12
N ASN A 997 25.68 53.15 -19.14
CA ASN A 997 25.32 53.71 -20.47
C ASN A 997 26.09 53.04 -21.65
N LEU A 998 25.39 52.88 -22.80
CA LEU A 998 25.78 52.38 -24.15
C LEU A 998 25.68 50.84 -24.41
N ASN A 999 25.23 50.31 -25.57
CA ASN A 999 24.51 50.89 -26.75
C ASN A 999 23.77 49.83 -27.64
N PHE A 1000 23.05 50.30 -28.67
CA PHE A 1000 22.43 49.64 -29.85
C PHE A 1000 23.45 49.24 -30.96
N PRO A 1001 23.11 48.66 -32.17
CA PRO A 1001 21.82 48.43 -32.89
C PRO A 1001 21.63 46.96 -33.44
N ASP A 1002 20.72 46.56 -34.35
CA ASP A 1002 19.29 46.86 -34.75
C ASP A 1002 18.90 45.95 -35.99
N VAL A 1003 17.71 46.12 -36.60
CA VAL A 1003 17.27 45.73 -37.98
C VAL A 1003 16.54 44.37 -38.22
N GLY A 1004 15.21 44.44 -38.45
CA GLY A 1004 14.66 44.21 -39.82
C GLY A 1004 13.66 43.06 -40.12
N HIS A 1005 12.37 43.40 -40.27
CA HIS A 1005 11.35 42.91 -41.24
C HIS A 1005 11.27 41.39 -41.65
N ALA A 1006 10.17 40.70 -41.36
CA ALA A 1006 8.94 40.54 -42.21
C ALA A 1006 8.96 39.21 -43.03
N ASP A 1007 7.87 38.65 -43.56
CA ASP A 1007 6.48 39.14 -43.74
C ASP A 1007 5.44 37.96 -43.82
N GLU A 1008 4.20 38.30 -44.17
CA GLU A 1008 3.05 37.48 -44.64
C GLU A 1008 2.21 36.67 -43.63
N PHE A 1009 0.90 36.94 -43.71
CA PHE A 1009 -0.20 36.26 -43.03
C PHE A 1009 -1.39 36.21 -44.00
N VAL A 1010 -2.00 35.04 -44.20
CA VAL A 1010 -3.23 34.89 -45.01
C VAL A 1010 -4.22 33.98 -44.27
N GLY A 1011 -5.46 34.44 -44.15
CA GLY A 1011 -6.57 33.68 -43.58
C GLY A 1011 -7.87 33.92 -44.35
N PHE A 1012 -8.94 33.21 -43.99
CA PHE A 1012 -10.29 33.50 -44.49
C PHE A 1012 -11.38 33.05 -43.51
N ASP A 1013 -12.45 33.82 -43.41
CA ASP A 1013 -13.58 33.61 -42.49
C ASP A 1013 -14.64 32.64 -43.03
N ALA A 1014 -15.32 31.92 -42.12
CA ALA A 1014 -16.66 31.40 -42.35
C ALA A 1014 -17.47 31.25 -41.04
N SER A 1015 -18.64 31.89 -41.02
CA SER A 1015 -19.77 31.67 -40.11
C SER A 1015 -21.00 31.36 -41.00
N PRO A 1016 -22.08 30.66 -40.55
CA PRO A 1016 -22.73 30.92 -39.26
C PRO A 1016 -23.52 29.77 -38.57
N SER A 1017 -24.01 30.11 -37.37
CA SER A 1017 -25.33 29.74 -36.79
C SER A 1017 -25.69 28.29 -36.38
N SER A 1018 -26.01 28.20 -35.08
CA SER A 1018 -27.12 27.45 -34.45
C SER A 1018 -26.94 26.00 -33.99
N SER A 1019 -27.57 25.71 -32.84
CA SER A 1019 -27.88 24.40 -32.26
C SER A 1019 -26.71 23.42 -31.98
N LEU A 1020 -26.16 23.50 -30.77
CA LEU A 1020 -25.75 22.28 -30.04
C LEU A 1020 -25.82 22.52 -28.53
N ALA A 1021 -26.93 22.10 -27.92
CA ALA A 1021 -27.07 21.94 -26.47
C ALA A 1021 -26.76 20.48 -26.11
N ASP A 1022 -25.53 20.05 -26.41
CA ASP A 1022 -24.97 18.75 -26.00
C ASP A 1022 -23.43 18.78 -26.11
N MET A 1023 -22.75 17.74 -25.62
CA MET A 1023 -21.28 17.56 -25.64
C MET A 1023 -20.43 18.38 -24.62
N THR A 1024 -20.82 18.44 -23.34
CA THR A 1024 -19.85 18.67 -22.25
C THR A 1024 -19.03 17.41 -21.90
N SER A 1025 -18.36 16.84 -22.91
CA SER A 1025 -17.51 15.65 -22.75
C SER A 1025 -16.09 16.05 -22.31
N TRP A 1026 -15.70 15.67 -21.10
CA TRP A 1026 -14.39 15.97 -20.49
C TRP A 1026 -13.21 15.16 -21.07
N GLY A 1027 -13.35 14.58 -22.27
CA GLY A 1027 -12.41 13.62 -22.84
C GLY A 1027 -11.06 14.17 -23.33
N GLN A 1028 -10.84 15.49 -23.34
CA GLN A 1028 -9.62 16.10 -23.88
C GLN A 1028 -8.62 16.64 -22.84
N PHE A 1029 -8.99 16.73 -21.56
CA PHE A 1029 -8.05 17.18 -20.51
C PHE A 1029 -7.14 16.05 -20.00
N ASP A 1030 -7.65 14.81 -19.98
CA ASP A 1030 -6.92 13.59 -19.57
C ASP A 1030 -5.70 13.32 -20.49
N SER A 1031 -5.78 13.76 -21.75
CA SER A 1031 -4.73 13.59 -22.77
C SER A 1031 -3.52 14.52 -22.60
N MET A 1032 -3.58 15.57 -21.77
CA MET A 1032 -2.43 16.45 -21.50
C MET A 1032 -1.65 16.07 -20.23
N VAL A 1033 -2.21 15.20 -19.38
CA VAL A 1033 -1.56 14.72 -18.14
C VAL A 1033 -0.97 13.32 -18.31
N THR A 1034 -1.39 12.57 -19.34
CA THR A 1034 -0.87 11.24 -19.67
C THR A 1034 0.22 11.24 -20.75
N SER A 1035 0.31 12.28 -21.59
CA SER A 1035 1.48 12.51 -22.45
C SER A 1035 2.49 13.44 -21.75
N GLY A 1036 3.55 12.88 -21.17
CA GLY A 1036 4.66 13.69 -20.67
C GLY A 1036 5.32 14.48 -21.81
N PHE A 1037 5.68 15.74 -21.57
CA PHE A 1037 6.30 16.65 -22.56
C PHE A 1037 7.76 16.26 -22.90
N GLY A 1038 7.95 15.12 -23.56
CA GLY A 1038 9.22 14.76 -24.21
C GLY A 1038 9.39 15.52 -25.52
N GLY A 1039 9.74 16.81 -25.46
CA GLY A 1039 9.66 17.69 -26.62
C GLY A 1039 10.51 18.97 -26.59
N LEU A 1040 11.67 18.96 -25.91
CA LEU A 1040 12.56 20.13 -25.87
C LEU A 1040 14.08 19.83 -25.83
N GLU A 1041 14.50 18.59 -26.06
CA GLU A 1041 15.93 18.24 -26.24
C GLU A 1041 16.31 18.00 -27.72
N ALA A 1042 15.33 17.82 -28.62
CA ALA A 1042 15.53 17.64 -30.06
C ALA A 1042 15.85 18.94 -30.84
N LEU A 1043 16.42 19.94 -30.15
CA LEU A 1043 16.68 21.29 -30.68
C LEU A 1043 18.03 21.89 -30.25
N LEU A 1044 18.89 21.12 -29.55
CA LEU A 1044 20.17 21.60 -29.01
C LEU A 1044 21.37 20.66 -29.26
N ASN A 1045 21.27 19.72 -30.21
CA ASN A 1045 22.40 18.95 -30.72
C ASN A 1045 22.22 18.69 -32.23
N ASP A 1046 22.67 19.62 -33.06
CA ASP A 1046 23.05 19.33 -34.45
C ASP A 1046 24.47 19.85 -34.67
N ASP A 1047 25.39 18.92 -34.90
CA ASP A 1047 26.84 19.12 -34.79
C ASP A 1047 27.39 19.61 -36.14
N SER A 1048 27.18 20.90 -36.45
CA SER A 1048 27.60 21.50 -37.72
C SER A 1048 28.44 22.77 -37.59
N LEU A 1049 29.56 22.76 -38.32
CA LEU A 1049 30.47 23.89 -38.63
C LEU A 1049 31.38 24.42 -37.51
N ARG A 1050 32.56 23.81 -37.46
CA ARG A 1050 33.85 24.37 -37.00
C ARG A 1050 34.02 25.88 -37.26
N PHE A 1051 34.49 26.64 -36.27
CA PHE A 1051 35.86 27.19 -36.27
C PHE A 1051 36.32 27.65 -34.88
#